data_AF-A0A9P5QMB4-F1
#
_entry.id   AF-A0A9P5QMB4-F1
#
_cell.length_a   1.000
_cell.length_b   1.000
_cell.length_c   1.000
_cell.angle_alpha   90.00
_cell.angle_beta   90.00
_cell.angle_gamma   90.00
#
_symmetry.space_group_name_H-M   'P 1'
#
loop_
_entity.id
_entity.type
_entity.pdbx_description
1 polymer ?
#
loop_
_entity_poly.entity_id
_entity_poly.type
_entity_poly.pdbx_seq_one_letter_code
_entity_poly.pdbx_strand_id
1 'polypeptide(L)'
;MSVTAPSSSEPIASSQKTTRTYVKKPNQDEKNETIREIEENMEKIRPRLNVVRDAIASMTGKSDADPRTSLRKRLAELRDKQAENKKGKQVKIDQLTALNNSLKKKIADMKAAQEKLPYKTQDAIEAQIAKLEKQVDSGSLKLVEEKRALAEISSLKKAKKTVEAIQAQQAAIDADKADIAGLKETIDDQTAKALSEEYNQIQAQLDEISKAKDEVWKKRNDLFDERTRLQKELDAEYQRKKTVNDEYFAALRDYQKFQQDEQVRKREEYQAKKQQELEEKRLAIAKEERELAEIPAYTNEIVTCDSVYKYLLQFSNDEKRIAEAAASAPVDTPNLNIRQVDATANVPSGIMLTKKADKEEEVFFAGKSKKSRGPKEKKTEGNSFKLPLAVLEQLFELKIVVPTSPADLGKTLDALVEKRDNYKANQEKATAENKRKAEERIAKLTLSETDDAEDSAEKAAEVEATACKNEFAEALALLSSYMDSGFTGMKVKASPMEWLRIHHQTGKNKDSGIDIKKHHVRNKNRKAPKSEDVYLLLLVKLYRFLARRTDSSFNKVVLKRLFMSRVNRPPMSISRVARNLAGKEGKTAVIVGSVTDDVRFLEVPKLSIACLRITKSAKARILKAGGEVITLDQLALRAPTGANTVLLRGKKNTREAVKHFGMGPGKHAKPYVQSKGRKFEKARGRRASRGFKV
;
A
#
# COMPACT_ATOMS: atom_id res chain seq x y z
N MET A 1 62.99 6.15 35.38
CA MET A 1 62.16 5.47 36.40
C MET A 1 61.04 4.75 35.68
N SER A 2 60.93 3.46 35.93
CA SER A 2 60.07 2.46 35.29
C SER A 2 58.58 2.71 35.52
N VAL A 3 57.76 2.75 34.46
CA VAL A 3 56.32 2.43 34.53
C VAL A 3 55.87 1.76 33.22
N THR A 4 55.84 0.42 33.27
CA THR A 4 54.77 -0.47 32.80
C THR A 4 54.16 -0.25 31.41
N ALA A 5 54.52 -1.13 30.46
CA ALA A 5 53.71 -1.44 29.29
C ALA A 5 52.58 -2.42 29.70
N PRO A 6 51.30 -2.14 29.39
CA PRO A 6 50.26 -3.16 29.42
C PRO A 6 50.21 -3.87 28.06
N SER A 7 50.41 -5.18 28.11
CA SER A 7 50.05 -6.11 27.06
C SER A 7 48.53 -6.28 27.02
N SER A 8 47.96 -6.25 25.81
CA SER A 8 46.82 -7.11 25.43
C SER A 8 46.57 -7.00 23.92
N SER A 9 47.28 -7.85 23.19
CA SER A 9 46.81 -8.34 21.89
C SER A 9 45.53 -9.16 22.11
N GLU A 10 44.36 -8.54 21.95
CA GLU A 10 43.13 -9.32 21.78
C GLU A 10 43.07 -9.84 20.33
N PRO A 11 42.84 -11.14 20.11
CA PRO A 11 42.66 -11.67 18.78
C PRO A 11 41.34 -11.14 18.23
N ILE A 12 41.40 -10.43 17.10
CA ILE A 12 40.23 -10.03 16.32
C ILE A 12 39.36 -11.28 16.13
N ALA A 13 38.20 -11.28 16.80
CA ALA A 13 37.23 -12.34 16.71
C ALA A 13 37.01 -12.68 15.24
N SER A 14 37.31 -13.93 14.87
CA SER A 14 37.10 -14.45 13.53
C SER A 14 35.60 -14.34 13.22
N SER A 15 35.23 -13.29 12.48
CA SER A 15 33.85 -13.07 12.07
C SER A 15 33.41 -14.31 11.29
N GLN A 16 32.52 -15.09 11.89
CA GLN A 16 31.90 -16.23 11.23
C GLN A 16 31.30 -15.69 9.93
N LYS A 17 31.83 -16.11 8.78
CA LYS A 17 31.28 -15.77 7.47
C LYS A 17 29.88 -16.37 7.43
N THR A 18 28.87 -15.56 7.77
CA THR A 18 27.46 -15.92 7.59
C THR A 18 27.30 -16.24 6.11
N THR A 19 27.02 -17.50 5.80
CA THR A 19 26.77 -17.95 4.44
C THR A 19 25.57 -17.18 3.90
N ARG A 20 25.84 -16.33 2.91
CA ARG A 20 24.85 -15.44 2.30
C ARG A 20 23.79 -16.28 1.58
N THR A 21 22.53 -16.20 2.01
CA THR A 21 21.41 -16.80 1.30
C THR A 21 20.87 -15.83 0.25
N TYR A 22 21.17 -16.09 -1.02
CA TYR A 22 20.60 -15.34 -2.14
C TYR A 22 19.11 -15.65 -2.29
N VAL A 23 18.27 -14.62 -2.23
CA VAL A 23 16.82 -14.75 -2.44
C VAL A 23 16.49 -14.51 -3.92
N LYS A 24 15.97 -15.53 -4.60
CA LYS A 24 15.53 -15.42 -6.01
C LYS A 24 14.23 -14.61 -6.09
N LYS A 25 14.10 -13.79 -7.14
CA LYS A 25 12.85 -13.06 -7.42
C LYS A 25 11.71 -14.05 -7.70
N PRO A 26 10.54 -13.92 -7.03
CA PRO A 26 9.38 -14.77 -7.31
C PRO A 26 8.89 -14.63 -8.76
N ASN A 27 8.54 -15.74 -9.40
CA ASN A 27 8.04 -15.75 -10.77
C ASN A 27 6.57 -15.27 -10.79
N GLN A 28 6.29 -14.21 -11.53
CA GLN A 28 4.95 -13.65 -11.63
C GLN A 28 4.06 -14.42 -12.61
N ASP A 29 4.63 -15.03 -13.63
CA ASP A 29 3.88 -15.71 -14.70
C ASP A 29 3.29 -17.02 -14.19
N GLU A 30 4.07 -17.81 -13.44
CA GLU A 30 3.61 -19.03 -12.75
C GLU A 30 2.45 -18.74 -11.77
N LYS A 31 2.52 -17.62 -11.05
CA LYS A 31 1.41 -17.18 -10.18
C LYS A 31 0.15 -16.84 -10.99
N ASN A 32 0.29 -16.19 -12.14
CA ASN A 32 -0.87 -15.82 -12.94
C ASN A 32 -1.50 -17.06 -13.60
N GLU A 33 -0.69 -18.02 -14.04
CA GLU A 33 -1.18 -19.29 -14.61
C GLU A 33 -1.95 -20.10 -13.56
N THR A 34 -1.39 -20.27 -12.36
CA THR A 34 -2.06 -20.97 -11.25
C THR A 34 -3.34 -20.26 -10.81
N ILE A 35 -3.37 -18.91 -10.77
CA ILE A 35 -4.59 -18.17 -10.49
C ILE A 35 -5.64 -18.37 -11.59
N ARG A 36 -5.24 -18.43 -12.86
CA ARG A 36 -6.14 -18.65 -13.98
C ARG A 36 -6.79 -20.04 -13.92
N GLU A 37 -6.01 -21.08 -13.62
CA GLU A 37 -6.54 -22.43 -13.41
C GLU A 37 -7.58 -22.47 -12.27
N ILE A 38 -7.30 -21.78 -11.16
CA ILE A 38 -8.23 -21.68 -10.02
C ILE A 38 -9.49 -20.91 -10.43
N GLU A 39 -9.36 -19.80 -11.15
CA GLU A 39 -10.49 -19.02 -11.64
C GLU A 39 -11.39 -19.81 -12.60
N GLU A 40 -10.80 -20.62 -13.48
CA GLU A 40 -11.53 -21.52 -14.37
C GLU A 40 -12.29 -22.62 -13.60
N ASN A 41 -11.71 -23.17 -12.53
CA ASN A 41 -12.41 -24.12 -11.65
C ASN A 41 -13.58 -23.46 -10.91
N MET A 42 -13.38 -22.25 -10.40
CA MET A 42 -14.45 -21.48 -9.75
C MET A 42 -15.60 -21.17 -10.70
N GLU A 43 -15.30 -20.85 -11.96
CA GLU A 43 -16.31 -20.58 -12.99
C GLU A 43 -17.13 -21.82 -13.34
N LYS A 44 -16.57 -23.04 -13.22
CA LYS A 44 -17.32 -24.30 -13.37
C LYS A 44 -18.27 -24.58 -12.17
N ILE A 45 -17.88 -24.21 -10.96
CA ILE A 45 -18.64 -24.50 -9.73
C ILE A 45 -19.80 -23.50 -9.52
N ARG A 46 -19.57 -22.20 -9.77
CA ARG A 46 -20.56 -21.11 -9.58
C ARG A 46 -21.93 -21.35 -10.22
N PRO A 47 -22.05 -21.72 -11.51
CA PRO A 47 -23.35 -21.92 -12.15
C PRO A 47 -24.09 -23.12 -11.55
N ARG A 48 -23.37 -24.21 -11.23
CA ARG A 48 -23.96 -25.38 -10.57
C ARG A 48 -24.54 -25.01 -9.20
N LEU A 49 -23.80 -24.23 -8.42
CA LEU A 49 -24.24 -23.76 -7.11
C LEU A 49 -25.48 -22.84 -7.21
N ASN A 50 -25.56 -21.98 -8.22
CA ASN A 50 -26.71 -21.12 -8.44
C ASN A 50 -27.96 -21.92 -8.81
N VAL A 51 -27.83 -22.91 -9.70
CA VAL A 51 -28.95 -23.81 -10.06
C VAL A 51 -29.51 -24.53 -8.82
N VAL A 52 -28.64 -25.05 -7.95
CA VAL A 52 -29.07 -25.71 -6.71
C VAL A 52 -29.73 -24.71 -5.74
N ARG A 53 -29.20 -23.48 -5.63
CA ARG A 53 -29.81 -22.43 -4.80
C ARG A 53 -31.18 -22.02 -5.30
N ASP A 54 -31.35 -21.87 -6.61
CA ASP A 54 -32.62 -21.51 -7.24
C ASP A 54 -33.66 -22.64 -7.06
N ALA A 55 -33.22 -23.91 -7.16
CA ALA A 55 -34.06 -25.06 -6.86
C ALA A 55 -34.51 -25.09 -5.38
N ILE A 56 -33.64 -24.74 -4.43
CA ILE A 56 -34.02 -24.64 -3.01
C ILE A 56 -35.01 -23.48 -2.80
N ALA A 57 -34.78 -22.33 -3.45
CA ALA A 57 -35.65 -21.16 -3.34
C ALA A 57 -37.07 -21.45 -3.88
N SER A 58 -37.19 -22.21 -4.99
CA SER A 58 -38.50 -22.59 -5.53
C SER A 58 -39.26 -23.58 -4.63
N MET A 59 -38.54 -24.44 -3.89
CA MET A 59 -39.16 -25.41 -2.96
C MET A 59 -39.60 -24.79 -1.62
N THR A 60 -39.24 -23.55 -1.30
CA THR A 60 -39.44 -22.92 0.03
C THR A 60 -40.60 -21.92 0.11
N GLY A 61 -41.55 -21.97 -0.84
CA GLY A 61 -42.76 -21.14 -0.86
C GLY A 61 -43.62 -21.22 0.42
N LYS A 62 -44.40 -20.16 0.68
CA LYS A 62 -45.17 -19.91 1.93
C LYS A 62 -46.04 -21.10 2.36
N SER A 63 -45.99 -21.37 3.67
CA SER A 63 -46.74 -22.41 4.38
C SER A 63 -48.23 -22.10 4.45
N ASP A 64 -49.04 -22.82 3.67
CA ASP A 64 -50.46 -22.99 3.97
C ASP A 64 -50.64 -23.93 5.18
N ALA A 65 -51.74 -23.76 5.93
CA ALA A 65 -52.03 -24.59 7.10
C ALA A 65 -52.04 -26.09 6.72
N ASP A 66 -51.29 -26.93 7.46
CA ASP A 66 -51.07 -28.33 7.10
C ASP A 66 -52.40 -29.13 7.13
N PRO A 67 -52.91 -29.59 5.96
CA PRO A 67 -54.17 -30.35 5.88
C PRO A 67 -54.14 -31.68 6.66
N ARG A 68 -52.96 -32.17 7.06
CA ARG A 68 -52.84 -33.33 7.95
C ARG A 68 -53.46 -33.09 9.33
N THR A 69 -53.44 -31.85 9.81
CA THR A 69 -53.95 -31.53 11.16
C THR A 69 -55.46 -31.67 11.24
N SER A 70 -56.18 -31.15 10.25
CA SER A 70 -57.63 -31.28 10.14
C SER A 70 -58.06 -32.73 9.85
N LEU A 71 -57.37 -33.44 8.95
CA LEU A 71 -57.65 -34.85 8.66
C LEU A 71 -57.40 -35.76 9.87
N ARG A 72 -56.32 -35.54 10.63
CA ARG A 72 -56.07 -36.27 11.90
C ARG A 72 -57.15 -36.01 12.94
N LYS A 73 -57.63 -34.77 13.04
CA LYS A 73 -58.74 -34.42 13.93
C LYS A 73 -60.03 -35.14 13.51
N ARG A 74 -60.35 -35.15 12.21
CA ARG A 74 -61.52 -35.87 11.67
C ARG A 74 -61.41 -37.39 11.87
N LEU A 75 -60.21 -37.96 11.74
CA LEU A 75 -59.97 -39.38 11.98
C LEU A 75 -60.14 -39.74 13.46
N ALA A 76 -59.73 -38.85 14.39
CA ALA A 76 -60.01 -39.01 15.81
C ALA A 76 -61.52 -38.97 16.10
N GLU A 77 -62.26 -38.01 15.52
CA GLU A 77 -63.72 -37.93 15.65
C GLU A 77 -64.43 -39.18 15.10
N LEU A 78 -63.97 -39.73 13.97
CA LEU A 78 -64.51 -40.97 13.40
C LEU A 78 -64.22 -42.19 14.30
N ARG A 79 -63.04 -42.24 14.92
CA ARG A 79 -62.70 -43.29 15.90
C ARG A 79 -63.61 -43.23 17.12
N ASP A 80 -63.88 -42.04 17.63
CA ASP A 80 -64.77 -41.86 18.77
C ASP A 80 -66.20 -42.30 18.41
N LYS A 81 -66.70 -41.93 17.23
CA LYS A 81 -68.01 -42.39 16.70
C LYS A 81 -68.08 -43.89 16.48
N GLN A 82 -67.02 -44.52 15.96
CA GLN A 82 -66.95 -45.97 15.81
C GLN A 82 -66.92 -46.69 17.17
N ALA A 83 -66.21 -46.13 18.16
CA ALA A 83 -66.18 -46.67 19.51
C ALA A 83 -67.54 -46.55 20.20
N GLU A 84 -68.24 -45.42 20.02
CA GLU A 84 -69.60 -45.20 20.52
C GLU A 84 -70.62 -46.15 19.88
N ASN A 85 -70.60 -46.30 18.55
CA ASN A 85 -71.45 -47.25 17.83
C ASN A 85 -71.16 -48.70 18.24
N LYS A 86 -69.89 -49.06 18.49
CA LYS A 86 -69.52 -50.39 18.99
C LYS A 86 -70.07 -50.65 20.39
N LYS A 87 -70.00 -49.66 21.29
CA LYS A 87 -70.61 -49.75 22.64
C LYS A 87 -72.12 -49.88 22.55
N GLY A 88 -72.79 -49.05 21.74
CA GLY A 88 -74.23 -49.10 21.52
C GLY A 88 -74.69 -50.44 20.93
N LYS A 89 -73.94 -50.99 19.96
CA LYS A 89 -74.18 -52.33 19.41
C LYS A 89 -73.99 -53.43 20.44
N GLN A 90 -72.96 -53.35 21.30
CA GLN A 90 -72.72 -54.33 22.36
C GLN A 90 -73.88 -54.36 23.36
N VAL A 91 -74.38 -53.19 23.79
CA VAL A 91 -75.55 -53.10 24.69
C VAL A 91 -76.79 -53.76 24.06
N LYS A 92 -77.06 -53.52 22.78
CA LYS A 92 -78.16 -54.17 22.06
C LYS A 92 -77.97 -55.69 21.94
N ILE A 93 -76.73 -56.16 21.73
CA ILE A 93 -76.40 -57.60 21.70
C ILE A 93 -76.59 -58.23 23.08
N ASP A 94 -76.17 -57.55 24.15
CA ASP A 94 -76.34 -58.02 25.53
C ASP A 94 -77.82 -58.08 25.91
N GLN A 95 -78.63 -57.09 25.49
CA GLN A 95 -80.10 -57.11 25.62
C GLN A 95 -80.73 -58.26 24.81
N LEU A 96 -80.28 -58.46 23.56
CA LEU A 96 -80.75 -59.55 22.70
C LEU A 96 -80.43 -60.93 23.30
N THR A 97 -79.25 -61.11 23.87
CA THR A 97 -78.86 -62.38 24.51
C THR A 97 -79.64 -62.60 25.81
N ALA A 98 -79.85 -61.57 26.62
CA ALA A 98 -80.69 -61.62 27.81
C ALA A 98 -82.14 -61.97 27.48
N LEU A 99 -82.75 -61.32 26.48
CA LEU A 99 -84.11 -61.60 26.01
C LEU A 99 -84.23 -62.99 25.38
N ASN A 100 -83.23 -63.46 24.62
CA ASN A 100 -83.24 -64.82 24.10
C ASN A 100 -83.15 -65.87 25.22
N ASN A 101 -82.38 -65.59 26.27
CA ASN A 101 -82.28 -66.47 27.44
C ASN A 101 -83.57 -66.45 28.27
N SER A 102 -84.20 -65.28 28.47
CA SER A 102 -85.50 -65.17 29.15
C SER A 102 -86.61 -65.85 28.36
N LEU A 103 -86.65 -65.65 27.04
CA LEU A 103 -87.58 -66.30 26.13
C LEU A 103 -87.45 -67.83 26.19
N LYS A 104 -86.21 -68.35 26.10
CA LYS A 104 -85.94 -69.80 26.23
C LYS A 104 -86.43 -70.34 27.56
N LYS A 105 -86.19 -69.63 28.67
CA LYS A 105 -86.65 -70.02 30.00
C LYS A 105 -88.18 -69.98 30.12
N LYS A 106 -88.82 -68.89 29.68
CA LYS A 106 -90.29 -68.74 29.67
C LYS A 106 -90.97 -69.82 28.82
N ILE A 107 -90.41 -70.15 27.64
CA ILE A 107 -90.92 -71.23 26.78
C ILE A 107 -90.77 -72.59 27.47
N ALA A 108 -89.64 -72.86 28.12
CA ALA A 108 -89.41 -74.11 28.85
C ALA A 108 -90.37 -74.24 30.06
N ASP A 109 -90.51 -73.16 30.85
CA ASP A 109 -91.40 -73.10 32.02
C ASP A 109 -92.87 -73.24 31.59
N MET A 110 -93.28 -72.57 30.51
CA MET A 110 -94.63 -72.68 29.94
C MET A 110 -94.91 -74.12 29.45
N LYS A 111 -93.96 -74.76 28.74
CA LYS A 111 -94.11 -76.16 28.31
C LYS A 111 -94.21 -77.12 29.50
N ALA A 112 -93.36 -76.94 30.51
CA ALA A 112 -93.40 -77.74 31.73
C ALA A 112 -94.70 -77.53 32.54
N ALA A 113 -95.29 -76.32 32.49
CA ALA A 113 -96.59 -76.04 33.09
C ALA A 113 -97.75 -76.63 32.27
N GLN A 114 -97.66 -76.61 30.94
CA GLN A 114 -98.64 -77.23 30.04
C GLN A 114 -98.70 -78.77 30.18
N GLU A 115 -97.56 -79.44 30.37
CA GLU A 115 -97.49 -80.90 30.53
C GLU A 115 -98.14 -81.42 31.82
N LYS A 116 -98.21 -80.59 32.87
CA LYS A 116 -98.78 -80.97 34.19
C LYS A 116 -100.31 -80.85 34.25
N LEU A 117 -100.96 -80.30 33.22
CA LEU A 117 -102.38 -79.98 33.26
C LEU A 117 -103.23 -81.00 32.48
N PRO A 118 -104.34 -81.49 33.06
CA PRO A 118 -105.24 -82.44 32.38
C PRO A 118 -106.05 -81.80 31.25
N TYR A 119 -106.24 -80.47 31.26
CA TYR A 119 -107.00 -79.73 30.24
C TYR A 119 -106.22 -78.49 29.79
N LYS A 120 -106.22 -78.23 28.46
CA LYS A 120 -105.33 -77.24 27.82
C LYS A 120 -105.94 -75.85 27.64
N THR A 121 -107.26 -75.73 27.64
CA THR A 121 -107.99 -74.48 27.41
C THR A 121 -108.87 -74.14 28.61
N GLN A 122 -108.98 -72.84 28.91
CA GLN A 122 -109.79 -72.33 30.02
C GLN A 122 -111.26 -72.73 29.86
N ASP A 123 -111.79 -72.60 28.65
CA ASP A 123 -113.17 -72.96 28.29
C ASP A 123 -113.49 -74.44 28.53
N ALA A 124 -112.50 -75.33 28.31
CA ALA A 124 -112.69 -76.76 28.53
C ALA A 124 -112.74 -77.12 30.03
N ILE A 125 -111.98 -76.42 30.87
CA ILE A 125 -112.02 -76.58 32.33
C ILE A 125 -113.36 -76.07 32.87
N GLU A 126 -113.82 -74.90 32.41
CA GLU A 126 -115.11 -74.35 32.83
C GLU A 126 -116.29 -75.22 32.43
N ALA A 127 -116.29 -75.77 31.21
CA ALA A 127 -117.31 -76.70 30.76
C ALA A 127 -117.36 -77.97 31.64
N GLN A 128 -116.20 -78.49 32.06
CA GLN A 128 -116.12 -79.67 32.91
C GLN A 128 -116.51 -79.38 34.37
N ILE A 129 -116.12 -78.23 34.92
CA ILE A 129 -116.59 -77.76 36.23
C ILE A 129 -118.12 -77.62 36.21
N ALA A 130 -118.68 -76.96 35.19
CA ALA A 130 -120.13 -76.78 35.07
C ALA A 130 -120.87 -78.12 34.94
N LYS A 131 -120.25 -79.12 34.30
CA LYS A 131 -120.80 -80.48 34.20
C LYS A 131 -120.79 -81.20 35.55
N LEU A 132 -119.70 -81.11 36.32
CA LEU A 132 -119.58 -81.72 37.64
C LEU A 132 -120.45 -80.99 38.68
N GLU A 133 -120.56 -79.67 38.63
CA GLU A 133 -121.46 -78.88 39.50
C GLU A 133 -122.92 -79.28 39.26
N LYS A 134 -123.34 -79.41 37.99
CA LYS A 134 -124.67 -79.94 37.65
C LYS A 134 -124.93 -81.36 38.17
N GLN A 135 -123.90 -82.21 38.23
CA GLN A 135 -124.01 -83.59 38.73
C GLN A 135 -124.06 -83.66 40.27
N VAL A 136 -123.44 -82.71 40.97
CA VAL A 136 -123.54 -82.57 42.44
C VAL A 136 -124.89 -81.98 42.82
N ASP A 137 -125.35 -80.94 42.12
CA ASP A 137 -126.64 -80.27 42.38
C ASP A 137 -127.84 -81.19 42.15
N SER A 138 -127.73 -82.19 41.27
CA SER A 138 -128.81 -83.15 41.00
C SER A 138 -129.05 -84.18 42.12
N GLY A 139 -128.22 -84.21 43.17
CA GLY A 139 -128.46 -84.96 44.42
C GLY A 139 -128.50 -86.49 44.31
N SER A 140 -128.12 -87.06 43.16
CA SER A 140 -128.28 -88.48 42.83
C SER A 140 -127.06 -89.36 43.15
N LEU A 141 -125.98 -88.79 43.71
CA LEU A 141 -124.69 -89.46 43.94
C LEU A 141 -124.51 -89.90 45.39
N LYS A 142 -123.76 -90.99 45.60
CA LYS A 142 -123.40 -91.44 46.97
C LYS A 142 -122.40 -90.45 47.58
N LEU A 143 -122.41 -90.28 48.91
CA LEU A 143 -121.54 -89.33 49.64
C LEU A 143 -120.03 -89.40 49.28
N VAL A 144 -119.54 -90.58 48.87
CA VAL A 144 -118.14 -90.76 48.43
C VAL A 144 -117.90 -90.16 47.03
N GLU A 145 -118.86 -90.28 46.13
CA GLU A 145 -118.80 -89.76 44.76
C GLU A 145 -118.99 -88.24 44.74
N GLU A 146 -119.87 -87.70 45.58
CA GLU A 146 -120.05 -86.26 45.77
C GLU A 146 -118.77 -85.60 46.32
N LYS A 147 -118.14 -86.20 47.33
CA LYS A 147 -116.83 -85.75 47.83
C LYS A 147 -115.74 -85.81 46.75
N ARG A 148 -115.78 -86.82 45.87
CA ARG A 148 -114.84 -86.97 44.77
C ARG A 148 -115.06 -85.91 43.68
N ALA A 149 -116.31 -85.65 43.29
CA ALA A 149 -116.69 -84.61 42.33
C ALA A 149 -116.38 -83.20 42.85
N LEU A 150 -116.62 -82.92 44.14
CA LEU A 150 -116.23 -81.65 44.77
C LEU A 150 -114.71 -81.49 44.87
N ALA A 151 -113.97 -82.58 45.15
CA ALA A 151 -112.51 -82.57 45.11
C ALA A 151 -111.96 -82.33 43.69
N GLU A 152 -112.65 -82.86 42.67
CA GLU A 152 -112.33 -82.66 41.25
C GLU A 152 -112.70 -81.24 40.78
N ILE A 153 -113.82 -80.66 41.21
CA ILE A 153 -114.14 -79.24 40.97
C ILE A 153 -113.08 -78.34 41.61
N SER A 154 -112.66 -78.64 42.83
CA SER A 154 -111.59 -77.91 43.51
C SER A 154 -110.24 -78.03 42.79
N SER A 155 -109.90 -79.22 42.27
CA SER A 155 -108.69 -79.42 41.48
C SER A 155 -108.76 -78.71 40.12
N LEU A 156 -109.93 -78.71 39.47
CA LEU A 156 -110.17 -78.00 38.21
C LEU A 156 -110.17 -76.47 38.37
N LYS A 157 -110.71 -75.93 39.47
CA LYS A 157 -110.61 -74.48 39.77
C LYS A 157 -109.15 -74.05 40.00
N LYS A 158 -108.32 -74.90 40.61
CA LYS A 158 -106.87 -74.68 40.70
C LYS A 158 -106.20 -74.78 39.32
N ALA A 159 -106.61 -75.76 38.50
CA ALA A 159 -106.13 -75.91 37.12
C ALA A 159 -106.48 -74.71 36.23
N LYS A 160 -107.66 -74.09 36.41
CA LYS A 160 -108.08 -72.87 35.71
C LYS A 160 -107.12 -71.72 35.98
N LYS A 161 -106.82 -71.45 37.26
CA LYS A 161 -105.88 -70.39 37.66
C LYS A 161 -104.47 -70.62 37.09
N THR A 162 -104.04 -71.88 36.95
CA THR A 162 -102.77 -72.21 36.29
C THR A 162 -102.81 -72.05 34.77
N VAL A 163 -103.95 -72.27 34.09
CA VAL A 163 -104.10 -72.01 32.65
C VAL A 163 -104.13 -70.51 32.35
N GLU A 164 -104.80 -69.71 33.19
CA GLU A 164 -104.74 -68.23 33.10
C GLU A 164 -103.30 -67.72 33.26
N ALA A 165 -102.53 -68.32 34.17
CA ALA A 165 -101.10 -68.01 34.31
C ALA A 165 -100.28 -68.41 33.07
N ILE A 166 -100.62 -69.51 32.38
CA ILE A 166 -99.96 -69.93 31.13
C ILE A 166 -100.31 -69.01 29.96
N GLN A 167 -101.57 -68.57 29.84
CA GLN A 167 -101.96 -67.58 28.82
C GLN A 167 -101.26 -66.24 29.03
N ALA A 168 -101.12 -65.79 30.28
CA ALA A 168 -100.31 -64.63 30.62
C ALA A 168 -98.82 -64.83 30.26
N GLN A 169 -98.28 -66.04 30.47
CA GLN A 169 -96.91 -66.39 30.04
C GLN A 169 -96.77 -66.41 28.50
N GLN A 170 -97.78 -66.86 27.76
CA GLN A 170 -97.78 -66.86 26.29
C GLN A 170 -97.78 -65.44 25.73
N ALA A 171 -98.61 -64.54 26.27
CA ALA A 171 -98.60 -63.12 25.89
C ALA A 171 -97.23 -62.47 26.16
N ALA A 172 -96.57 -62.80 27.28
CA ALA A 172 -95.23 -62.33 27.60
C ALA A 172 -94.14 -62.91 26.66
N ILE A 173 -94.32 -64.14 26.14
CA ILE A 173 -93.42 -64.77 25.16
C ILE A 173 -93.53 -64.06 23.80
N ASP A 174 -94.76 -63.73 23.36
CA ASP A 174 -94.96 -63.08 22.07
C ASP A 174 -94.53 -61.60 22.11
N ALA A 175 -94.67 -60.93 23.27
CA ALA A 175 -94.05 -59.64 23.52
C ALA A 175 -92.50 -59.71 23.43
N ASP A 176 -91.85 -60.65 24.14
CA ASP A 176 -90.40 -60.84 24.08
C ASP A 176 -89.92 -61.15 22.63
N LYS A 177 -90.71 -61.90 21.83
CA LYS A 177 -90.39 -62.16 20.42
C LYS A 177 -90.47 -60.90 19.55
N ALA A 178 -91.47 -60.06 19.77
CA ALA A 178 -91.61 -58.79 19.07
C ALA A 178 -90.43 -57.85 19.41
N ASP A 179 -90.05 -57.78 20.69
CA ASP A 179 -88.89 -57.00 21.15
C ASP A 179 -87.57 -57.52 20.56
N ILE A 180 -87.38 -58.84 20.47
CA ILE A 180 -86.22 -59.45 19.81
C ILE A 180 -86.18 -59.12 18.31
N ALA A 181 -87.31 -59.14 17.62
CA ALA A 181 -87.39 -58.81 16.20
C ALA A 181 -87.02 -57.33 15.96
N GLY A 182 -87.56 -56.42 16.77
CA GLY A 182 -87.23 -54.99 16.71
C GLY A 182 -85.75 -54.71 17.03
N LEU A 183 -85.17 -55.38 18.03
CA LEU A 183 -83.75 -55.23 18.35
C LEU A 183 -82.83 -55.72 17.22
N LYS A 184 -83.18 -56.81 16.51
CA LYS A 184 -82.38 -57.33 15.38
C LYS A 184 -82.33 -56.35 14.21
N GLU A 185 -83.43 -55.70 13.87
CA GLU A 185 -83.48 -54.73 12.76
C GLU A 185 -82.60 -53.50 13.04
N THR A 186 -82.51 -53.07 14.31
CA THR A 186 -81.65 -51.96 14.72
C THR A 186 -80.15 -52.29 14.86
N ILE A 187 -79.75 -53.54 14.62
CA ILE A 187 -78.34 -54.01 14.70
C ILE A 187 -77.64 -53.99 13.34
N ASP A 188 -78.40 -54.07 12.23
CA ASP A 188 -77.89 -53.99 10.85
C ASP A 188 -77.62 -52.53 10.44
N ASP A 189 -76.61 -51.94 11.07
CA ASP A 189 -76.26 -50.53 10.91
C ASP A 189 -75.49 -50.28 9.59
N GLN A 190 -76.22 -49.83 8.56
CA GLN A 190 -75.63 -49.26 7.33
C GLN A 190 -74.68 -48.08 7.67
N THR A 191 -74.94 -47.39 8.78
CA THR A 191 -74.15 -46.27 9.31
C THR A 191 -72.72 -46.67 9.71
N ALA A 192 -72.53 -47.88 10.26
CA ALA A 192 -71.22 -48.38 10.67
C ALA A 192 -70.31 -48.71 9.47
N LYS A 193 -70.90 -49.18 8.36
CA LYS A 193 -70.18 -49.42 7.11
C LYS A 193 -69.71 -48.10 6.49
N ALA A 194 -70.59 -47.11 6.41
CA ALA A 194 -70.26 -45.76 5.91
C ALA A 194 -69.14 -45.09 6.73
N LEU A 195 -69.18 -45.18 8.07
CA LEU A 195 -68.11 -44.64 8.93
C LEU A 195 -66.76 -45.35 8.74
N SER A 196 -66.76 -46.65 8.43
CA SER A 196 -65.54 -47.42 8.12
C SER A 196 -64.95 -47.03 6.77
N GLU A 197 -65.81 -46.80 5.76
CA GLU A 197 -65.39 -46.32 4.44
C GLU A 197 -64.80 -44.91 4.51
N GLU A 198 -65.45 -43.96 5.20
CA GLU A 198 -64.91 -42.61 5.43
C GLU A 198 -63.56 -42.66 6.15
N TYR A 199 -63.43 -43.52 7.16
CA TYR A 199 -62.17 -43.71 7.90
C TYR A 199 -61.04 -44.19 6.96
N ASN A 200 -61.31 -45.21 6.15
CA ASN A 200 -60.32 -45.78 5.22
C ASN A 200 -59.92 -44.77 4.14
N GLN A 201 -60.87 -43.96 3.65
CA GLN A 201 -60.60 -42.89 2.69
C GLN A 201 -59.70 -41.80 3.27
N ILE A 202 -60.02 -41.31 4.48
CA ILE A 202 -59.22 -40.28 5.16
C ILE A 202 -57.84 -40.81 5.53
N GLN A 203 -57.74 -42.07 5.96
CA GLN A 203 -56.46 -42.72 6.24
C GLN A 203 -55.61 -42.84 4.96
N ALA A 204 -56.20 -43.27 3.84
CA ALA A 204 -55.50 -43.34 2.56
C ALA A 204 -55.00 -41.97 2.09
N GLN A 205 -55.83 -40.92 2.22
CA GLN A 205 -55.43 -39.53 1.93
C GLN A 205 -54.26 -39.08 2.82
N LEU A 206 -54.28 -39.42 4.10
CA LEU A 206 -53.20 -39.07 5.03
C LEU A 206 -51.90 -39.79 4.66
N ASP A 207 -51.96 -41.06 4.27
CA ASP A 207 -50.80 -41.86 3.86
C ASP A 207 -50.21 -41.34 2.53
N GLU A 208 -51.05 -40.93 1.58
CA GLU A 208 -50.62 -40.31 0.32
C GLU A 208 -49.93 -38.96 0.56
N ILE A 209 -50.52 -38.08 1.38
CA ILE A 209 -49.90 -36.80 1.77
C ILE A 209 -48.57 -37.04 2.51
N SER A 210 -48.49 -38.10 3.31
CA SER A 210 -47.27 -38.47 4.03
C SER A 210 -46.16 -38.87 3.05
N LYS A 211 -46.45 -39.77 2.10
CA LYS A 211 -45.51 -40.21 1.06
C LYS A 211 -45.02 -39.05 0.20
N ALA A 212 -45.94 -38.18 -0.25
CA ALA A 212 -45.59 -37.02 -1.06
C ALA A 212 -44.66 -36.05 -0.30
N LYS A 213 -44.91 -35.83 1.00
CA LYS A 213 -44.02 -35.01 1.85
C LYS A 213 -42.66 -35.66 2.07
N ASP A 214 -42.59 -36.98 2.26
CA ASP A 214 -41.33 -37.69 2.46
C ASP A 214 -40.46 -37.65 1.19
N GLU A 215 -41.06 -37.74 0.01
CA GLU A 215 -40.34 -37.56 -1.26
C GLU A 215 -39.81 -36.13 -1.44
N VAL A 216 -40.63 -35.11 -1.13
CA VAL A 216 -40.19 -33.71 -1.17
C VAL A 216 -39.08 -33.46 -0.14
N TRP A 217 -39.17 -34.06 1.05
CA TRP A 217 -38.15 -33.94 2.09
C TRP A 217 -36.82 -34.58 1.66
N LYS A 218 -36.84 -35.77 1.04
CA LYS A 218 -35.64 -36.42 0.49
C LYS A 218 -34.99 -35.56 -0.59
N LYS A 219 -35.76 -35.13 -1.61
CA LYS A 219 -35.27 -34.25 -2.68
C LYS A 219 -34.70 -32.93 -2.12
N ARG A 220 -35.35 -32.38 -1.10
CA ARG A 220 -34.88 -31.18 -0.42
C ARG A 220 -33.53 -31.42 0.25
N ASN A 221 -33.37 -32.49 1.03
CA ASN A 221 -32.10 -32.79 1.69
C ASN A 221 -30.97 -33.04 0.69
N ASP A 222 -31.23 -33.79 -0.39
CA ASP A 222 -30.24 -34.02 -1.45
C ASP A 222 -29.74 -32.69 -2.06
N LEU A 223 -30.65 -31.74 -2.29
CA LEU A 223 -30.29 -30.39 -2.76
C LEU A 223 -29.47 -29.61 -1.72
N PHE A 224 -29.77 -29.73 -0.42
CA PHE A 224 -29.00 -29.08 0.64
C PHE A 224 -27.60 -29.68 0.79
N ASP A 225 -27.47 -31.00 0.65
CA ASP A 225 -26.18 -31.70 0.68
C ASP A 225 -25.34 -31.31 -0.53
N GLU A 226 -25.94 -31.26 -1.73
CA GLU A 226 -25.26 -30.82 -2.95
C GLU A 226 -24.82 -29.35 -2.88
N ARG A 227 -25.67 -28.45 -2.35
CA ARG A 227 -25.29 -27.06 -2.08
C ARG A 227 -24.09 -26.99 -1.14
N THR A 228 -24.12 -27.76 -0.06
CA THR A 228 -23.06 -27.75 0.95
C THR A 228 -21.75 -28.27 0.37
N ARG A 229 -21.80 -29.32 -0.46
CA ARG A 229 -20.64 -29.85 -1.19
C ARG A 229 -20.06 -28.81 -2.15
N LEU A 230 -20.88 -28.24 -3.03
CA LEU A 230 -20.43 -27.23 -4.01
C LEU A 230 -19.92 -25.96 -3.33
N GLN A 231 -20.50 -25.56 -2.21
CA GLN A 231 -20.02 -24.43 -1.41
C GLN A 231 -18.63 -24.73 -0.81
N LYS A 232 -18.42 -25.92 -0.24
CA LYS A 232 -17.12 -26.34 0.29
C LYS A 232 -16.04 -26.39 -0.79
N GLU A 233 -16.36 -26.91 -1.98
CA GLU A 233 -15.44 -26.92 -3.14
C GLU A 233 -15.08 -25.48 -3.57
N LEU A 234 -16.07 -24.59 -3.64
CA LEU A 234 -15.84 -23.19 -3.99
C LEU A 234 -14.97 -22.48 -2.94
N ASP A 235 -15.24 -22.71 -1.65
CA ASP A 235 -14.48 -22.12 -0.55
C ASP A 235 -13.02 -22.64 -0.54
N ALA A 236 -12.80 -23.92 -0.88
CA ALA A 236 -11.46 -24.50 -1.02
C ALA A 236 -10.65 -23.81 -2.14
N GLU A 237 -11.27 -23.56 -3.30
CA GLU A 237 -10.61 -22.82 -4.39
C GLU A 237 -10.32 -21.35 -4.03
N TYR A 238 -11.21 -20.69 -3.28
CA TYR A 238 -10.92 -19.35 -2.73
C TYR A 238 -9.73 -19.37 -1.76
N GLN A 239 -9.63 -20.36 -0.88
CA GLN A 239 -8.48 -20.50 0.02
C GLN A 239 -7.20 -20.76 -0.77
N ARG A 240 -7.24 -21.62 -1.79
CA ARG A 240 -6.09 -21.88 -2.67
C ARG A 240 -5.62 -20.63 -3.41
N LYS A 241 -6.55 -19.81 -3.91
CA LYS A 241 -6.21 -18.51 -4.52
C LYS A 241 -5.55 -17.57 -3.52
N LYS A 242 -6.02 -17.57 -2.27
CA LYS A 242 -5.46 -16.74 -1.20
C LYS A 242 -4.04 -17.21 -0.86
N THR A 243 -3.80 -18.50 -0.64
CA THR A 243 -2.47 -19.03 -0.29
C THR A 243 -1.43 -18.73 -1.38
N VAL A 244 -1.77 -18.94 -2.66
CA VAL A 244 -0.87 -18.62 -3.79
C VAL A 244 -0.48 -17.13 -3.80
N ASN A 245 -1.42 -16.23 -3.52
CA ASN A 245 -1.11 -14.80 -3.43
C ASN A 245 -0.26 -14.48 -2.19
N ASP A 246 -0.60 -15.03 -1.03
CA ASP A 246 0.11 -14.80 0.23
C ASP A 246 1.57 -15.28 0.14
N GLU A 247 1.80 -16.47 -0.44
CA GLU A 247 3.14 -17.03 -0.69
C GLU A 247 3.95 -16.15 -1.65
N TYR A 248 3.35 -15.72 -2.77
CA TYR A 248 4.00 -14.83 -3.72
C TYR A 248 4.40 -13.49 -3.08
N PHE A 249 3.49 -12.88 -2.32
CA PHE A 249 3.76 -11.60 -1.67
C PHE A 249 4.73 -11.73 -0.49
N ALA A 250 4.74 -12.85 0.23
CA ALA A 250 5.76 -13.16 1.22
C ALA A 250 7.15 -13.22 0.58
N ALA A 251 7.30 -14.05 -0.47
CA ALA A 251 8.57 -14.17 -1.19
C ALA A 251 8.99 -12.84 -1.86
N LEU A 252 8.04 -12.00 -2.28
CA LEU A 252 8.33 -10.68 -2.84
C LEU A 252 8.83 -9.70 -1.76
N ARG A 253 8.26 -9.73 -0.55
CA ARG A 253 8.74 -8.94 0.59
C ARG A 253 10.16 -9.34 0.97
N ASP A 254 10.45 -10.64 1.01
CA ASP A 254 11.79 -11.15 1.31
C ASP A 254 12.82 -10.71 0.26
N TYR A 255 12.45 -10.80 -1.03
CA TYR A 255 13.29 -10.29 -2.11
C TYR A 255 13.52 -8.77 -2.03
N GLN A 256 12.49 -7.99 -1.69
CA GLN A 256 12.61 -6.54 -1.53
C GLN A 256 13.50 -6.16 -0.34
N LYS A 257 13.37 -6.89 0.78
CA LYS A 257 14.23 -6.71 1.95
C LYS A 257 15.69 -7.00 1.60
N PHE A 258 15.95 -8.13 0.94
CA PHE A 258 17.28 -8.48 0.43
C PHE A 258 17.87 -7.38 -0.48
N GLN A 259 17.08 -6.80 -1.38
CA GLN A 259 17.52 -5.69 -2.23
C GLN A 259 17.83 -4.41 -1.45
N GLN A 260 17.04 -4.08 -0.42
CA GLN A 260 17.28 -2.92 0.44
C GLN A 260 18.58 -3.10 1.22
N ASP A 261 18.78 -4.27 1.82
CA ASP A 261 19.97 -4.62 2.58
C ASP A 261 21.24 -4.55 1.70
N GLU A 262 21.17 -5.05 0.46
CA GLU A 262 22.26 -4.92 -0.52
C GLU A 262 22.59 -3.46 -0.87
N GLN A 263 21.59 -2.60 -1.01
CA GLN A 263 21.80 -1.17 -1.33
C GLN A 263 22.36 -0.39 -0.16
N VAL A 264 21.92 -0.70 1.07
CA VAL A 264 22.47 -0.12 2.30
C VAL A 264 23.94 -0.51 2.42
N ARG A 265 24.26 -1.81 2.28
CA ARG A 265 25.64 -2.28 2.36
C ARG A 265 26.55 -1.63 1.33
N LYS A 266 26.12 -1.56 0.05
CA LYS A 266 26.92 -0.88 -1.00
C LYS A 266 27.14 0.60 -0.71
N ARG A 267 26.17 1.26 -0.07
CA ARG A 267 26.30 2.66 0.33
C ARG A 267 27.29 2.82 1.48
N GLU A 268 27.22 1.95 2.48
CA GLU A 268 28.14 1.92 3.62
C GLU A 268 29.57 1.64 3.16
N GLU A 269 29.77 0.63 2.29
CA GLU A 269 31.07 0.32 1.68
C GLU A 269 31.62 1.51 0.87
N TYR A 270 30.78 2.20 0.09
CA TYR A 270 31.18 3.38 -0.67
C TYR A 270 31.52 4.58 0.23
N GLN A 271 30.72 4.80 1.29
CA GLN A 271 30.96 5.88 2.25
C GLN A 271 32.25 5.65 3.02
N ALA A 272 32.49 4.43 3.51
CA ALA A 272 33.73 4.05 4.18
C ALA A 272 34.94 4.23 3.26
N LYS A 273 34.86 3.79 2.00
CA LYS A 273 35.93 3.99 1.02
C LYS A 273 36.21 5.48 0.77
N LYS A 274 35.16 6.30 0.64
CA LYS A 274 35.31 7.73 0.42
C LYS A 274 35.91 8.45 1.64
N GLN A 275 35.57 8.01 2.85
CA GLN A 275 36.17 8.52 4.09
C GLN A 275 37.65 8.19 4.15
N GLN A 276 38.03 6.93 3.87
CA GLN A 276 39.43 6.51 3.76
C GLN A 276 40.21 7.33 2.72
N GLU A 277 39.65 7.53 1.51
CA GLU A 277 40.30 8.34 0.47
C GLU A 277 40.47 9.82 0.87
N LEU A 278 39.57 10.37 1.68
CA LEU A 278 39.68 11.74 2.20
C LEU A 278 40.72 11.84 3.32
N GLU A 279 40.74 10.87 4.24
CA GLU A 279 41.74 10.75 5.30
C GLU A 279 43.15 10.59 4.72
N GLU A 280 43.33 9.72 3.72
CA GLU A 280 44.60 9.53 3.01
C GLU A 280 45.08 10.84 2.34
N LYS A 281 44.17 11.57 1.67
CA LYS A 281 44.51 12.87 1.05
C LYS A 281 44.91 13.91 2.09
N ARG A 282 44.25 13.93 3.25
CA ARG A 282 44.58 14.85 4.34
C ARG A 282 45.93 14.52 4.96
N LEU A 283 46.20 13.24 5.21
CA LEU A 283 47.51 12.78 5.68
C LEU A 283 48.60 13.12 4.67
N ALA A 284 48.32 13.02 3.36
CA ALA A 284 49.25 13.43 2.32
C ALA A 284 49.53 14.94 2.34
N ILE A 285 48.50 15.79 2.44
CA ILE A 285 48.67 17.26 2.55
C ILE A 285 49.46 17.62 3.81
N ALA A 286 49.14 17.03 4.95
CA ALA A 286 49.87 17.27 6.20
C ALA A 286 51.34 16.81 6.11
N LYS A 287 51.61 15.74 5.35
CA LYS A 287 52.97 15.26 5.08
C LYS A 287 53.73 16.21 4.16
N GLU A 288 53.12 16.65 3.06
CA GLU A 288 53.70 17.63 2.13
C GLU A 288 54.03 18.96 2.84
N GLU A 289 53.14 19.46 3.70
CA GLU A 289 53.39 20.69 4.47
C GLU A 289 54.56 20.53 5.46
N ARG A 290 54.75 19.35 6.06
CA ARG A 290 55.92 19.06 6.91
C ARG A 290 57.22 18.98 6.11
N GLU A 291 57.20 18.30 4.96
CA GLU A 291 58.36 18.17 4.08
C GLU A 291 58.81 19.55 3.55
N LEU A 292 57.87 20.40 3.14
CA LEU A 292 58.17 21.76 2.70
C LEU A 292 58.75 22.64 3.81
N ALA A 293 58.26 22.47 5.05
CA ALA A 293 58.78 23.21 6.20
C ALA A 293 60.14 22.71 6.70
N GLU A 294 60.53 21.48 6.34
CA GLU A 294 61.85 20.91 6.64
C GLU A 294 62.96 21.43 5.74
N ILE A 295 62.62 21.96 4.56
CA ILE A 295 63.57 22.62 3.66
C ILE A 295 64.22 23.80 4.40
N PRO A 296 65.56 23.86 4.51
CA PRO A 296 66.23 24.96 5.19
C PRO A 296 65.89 26.31 4.53
N ALA A 297 65.57 27.30 5.36
CA ALA A 297 65.22 28.64 4.90
C ALA A 297 66.41 29.33 4.21
N TYR A 298 66.13 30.24 3.27
CA TYR A 298 67.14 31.00 2.52
C TYR A 298 68.11 30.17 1.66
N THR A 299 67.80 28.91 1.37
CA THR A 299 68.66 28.03 0.56
C THR A 299 68.90 28.58 -0.85
N ASN A 300 67.87 29.09 -1.51
CA ASN A 300 67.99 29.67 -2.85
C ASN A 300 68.79 30.98 -2.83
N GLU A 301 68.60 31.80 -1.81
CA GLU A 301 69.27 33.08 -1.60
C GLU A 301 70.76 32.89 -1.29
N ILE A 302 71.12 31.86 -0.52
CA ILE A 302 72.51 31.47 -0.25
C ILE A 302 73.17 30.95 -1.54
N VAL A 303 72.49 30.05 -2.27
CA VAL A 303 73.01 29.50 -3.53
C VAL A 303 73.18 30.58 -4.59
N THR A 304 72.24 31.53 -4.68
CA THR A 304 72.35 32.66 -5.60
C THR A 304 73.48 33.61 -5.20
N CYS A 305 73.63 33.96 -3.91
CA CYS A 305 74.77 34.73 -3.41
C CYS A 305 76.11 34.06 -3.77
N ASP A 306 76.24 32.75 -3.53
CA ASP A 306 77.46 32.00 -3.83
C ASP A 306 77.72 31.88 -5.34
N SER A 307 76.67 31.72 -6.15
CA SER A 307 76.80 31.63 -7.62
C SER A 307 77.21 32.96 -8.25
N VAL A 308 76.62 34.08 -7.79
CA VAL A 308 76.93 35.43 -8.25
C VAL A 308 78.32 35.85 -7.75
N TYR A 309 78.67 35.51 -6.51
CA TYR A 309 80.00 35.73 -5.96
C TYR A 309 81.07 34.99 -6.79
N LYS A 310 80.87 33.70 -7.08
CA LYS A 310 81.77 32.92 -7.95
C LYS A 310 81.87 33.49 -9.37
N TYR A 311 80.78 33.97 -9.94
CA TYR A 311 80.76 34.58 -11.26
C TYR A 311 81.51 35.92 -11.30
N LEU A 312 81.25 36.80 -10.34
CA LEU A 312 81.89 38.12 -10.25
C LEU A 312 83.39 38.02 -9.90
N LEU A 313 83.80 37.00 -9.14
CA LEU A 313 85.21 36.72 -8.84
C LEU A 313 86.04 36.43 -10.10
N GLN A 314 85.45 35.87 -11.16
CA GLN A 314 86.16 35.61 -12.44
C GLN A 314 86.62 36.90 -13.12
N PHE A 315 86.07 38.06 -12.75
CA PHE A 315 86.40 39.37 -13.30
C PHE A 315 87.26 40.22 -12.35
N SER A 316 87.63 39.69 -11.18
CA SER A 316 88.50 40.37 -10.20
C SER A 316 89.95 39.89 -10.33
N ASN A 317 90.93 40.80 -10.24
CA ASN A 317 92.37 40.48 -10.30
C ASN A 317 93.01 40.31 -8.91
N ASP A 318 92.21 40.23 -7.84
CA ASP A 318 92.70 40.12 -6.47
C ASP A 318 93.10 38.66 -6.16
N GLU A 319 94.39 38.35 -6.29
CA GLU A 319 94.95 37.00 -6.08
C GLU A 319 94.60 36.40 -4.69
N LYS A 320 94.42 37.25 -3.66
CA LYS A 320 94.02 36.82 -2.31
C LYS A 320 92.57 36.29 -2.24
N ARG A 321 91.62 36.97 -2.90
CA ARG A 321 90.19 36.58 -2.91
C ARG A 321 89.96 35.34 -3.77
N ILE A 322 90.74 35.18 -4.84
CA ILE A 322 90.75 33.98 -5.69
C ILE A 322 91.31 32.78 -4.90
N ALA A 323 92.38 32.96 -4.12
CA ALA A 323 92.94 31.92 -3.26
C ALA A 323 92.01 31.52 -2.10
N GLU A 324 91.35 32.48 -1.43
CA GLU A 324 90.35 32.20 -0.39
C GLU A 324 89.08 31.55 -0.94
N ALA A 325 88.62 31.93 -2.14
CA ALA A 325 87.51 31.28 -2.82
C ALA A 325 87.84 29.84 -3.24
N ALA A 326 89.08 29.57 -3.66
CA ALA A 326 89.58 28.22 -3.93
C ALA A 326 89.74 27.36 -2.66
N ALA A 327 90.09 27.97 -1.52
CA ALA A 327 90.20 27.30 -0.22
C ALA A 327 88.83 27.01 0.44
N SER A 328 87.80 27.82 0.15
CA SER A 328 86.42 27.62 0.63
C SER A 328 85.57 26.67 -0.23
N ALA A 329 86.16 26.08 -1.28
CA ALA A 329 85.53 24.99 -2.01
C ALA A 329 85.44 23.77 -1.08
N PRO A 330 84.25 23.18 -0.86
CA PRO A 330 84.15 21.95 -0.10
C PRO A 330 84.89 20.84 -0.86
N VAL A 331 86.03 20.41 -0.32
CA VAL A 331 86.60 19.09 -0.58
C VAL A 331 85.71 18.09 0.15
N ASP A 332 84.64 17.66 -0.52
CA ASP A 332 83.97 16.36 -0.35
C ASP A 332 82.67 16.36 -1.17
N THR A 333 82.80 16.36 -2.49
CA THR A 333 81.84 15.65 -3.31
C THR A 333 82.30 14.20 -3.36
N PRO A 334 81.59 13.22 -2.77
CA PRO A 334 81.80 11.85 -3.19
C PRO A 334 81.56 11.84 -4.71
N ASN A 335 82.50 11.27 -5.47
CA ASN A 335 82.33 10.99 -6.88
C ASN A 335 81.08 10.11 -7.06
N LEU A 336 79.92 10.72 -7.16
CA LEU A 336 78.74 10.07 -7.67
C LEU A 336 78.97 9.94 -9.16
N ASN A 337 79.50 8.78 -9.55
CA ASN A 337 79.42 8.27 -10.90
C ASN A 337 77.97 8.44 -11.37
N ILE A 338 77.73 9.49 -12.14
CA ILE A 338 76.48 9.68 -12.87
C ILE A 338 76.34 8.42 -13.72
N ARG A 339 75.36 7.58 -13.40
CA ARG A 339 74.93 6.54 -14.34
C ARG A 339 74.58 7.26 -15.63
N GLN A 340 75.31 6.95 -16.70
CA GLN A 340 74.86 7.29 -18.05
C GLN A 340 73.43 6.78 -18.19
N VAL A 341 72.52 7.67 -18.56
CA VAL A 341 71.13 7.31 -18.80
C VAL A 341 71.13 6.42 -20.04
N ASP A 342 70.93 5.13 -19.84
CA ASP A 342 70.63 4.18 -20.91
C ASP A 342 69.37 4.67 -21.63
N ALA A 343 69.54 5.12 -22.86
CA ALA A 343 68.49 5.69 -23.71
C ALA A 343 67.47 4.64 -24.23
N THR A 344 67.38 3.47 -23.59
CA THR A 344 66.69 2.31 -24.18
C THR A 344 65.75 1.55 -23.24
N ALA A 345 65.54 1.99 -21.99
CA ALA A 345 64.78 1.20 -21.02
C ALA A 345 63.81 2.01 -20.14
N ASN A 346 62.95 2.85 -20.75
CA ASN A 346 61.56 3.06 -20.32
C ASN A 346 60.92 4.20 -21.14
N VAL A 347 60.34 3.82 -22.28
CA VAL A 347 59.29 4.62 -22.92
C VAL A 347 57.99 3.85 -22.70
N PRO A 348 57.03 4.37 -21.93
CA PRO A 348 55.68 3.80 -21.87
C PRO A 348 55.07 3.88 -23.28
N SER A 349 54.90 2.73 -23.92
CA SER A 349 54.24 2.63 -25.21
C SER A 349 52.76 2.95 -25.06
N GLY A 350 52.38 4.19 -25.40
CA GLY A 350 50.97 4.48 -25.63
C GLY A 350 50.46 5.89 -25.36
N ILE A 351 51.15 6.95 -25.77
CA ILE A 351 50.48 8.23 -26.08
C ILE A 351 51.12 8.83 -27.34
N MET A 352 50.37 8.81 -28.44
CA MET A 352 50.71 9.50 -29.67
C MET A 352 50.55 11.01 -29.48
N LEU A 353 51.66 11.73 -29.38
CA LEU A 353 51.71 13.19 -29.54
C LEU A 353 51.71 13.51 -31.03
N THR A 354 50.68 14.21 -31.50
CA THR A 354 50.56 14.66 -32.89
C THR A 354 51.66 15.67 -33.22
N LYS A 355 52.22 15.53 -34.44
CA LYS A 355 53.25 16.40 -34.98
C LYS A 355 52.77 17.86 -35.04
N LYS A 356 53.66 18.74 -34.62
CA LYS A 356 53.59 20.21 -34.67
C LYS A 356 53.65 20.69 -36.12
N ALA A 357 52.57 20.51 -36.88
CA ALA A 357 52.44 21.07 -38.23
C ALA A 357 51.02 21.53 -38.61
N ASP A 358 49.96 21.20 -37.86
CA ASP A 358 48.60 21.64 -38.18
C ASP A 358 47.91 22.31 -36.99
N LYS A 359 48.33 23.53 -36.67
CA LYS A 359 47.56 24.42 -35.78
C LYS A 359 47.68 25.86 -36.25
N GLU A 360 47.21 26.09 -37.46
CA GLU A 360 46.79 27.41 -37.90
C GLU A 360 45.37 27.70 -37.40
N GLU A 361 45.10 28.99 -37.26
CA GLU A 361 43.87 29.69 -36.90
C GLU A 361 43.65 30.10 -35.44
N GLU A 362 43.50 31.42 -35.31
CA GLU A 362 43.01 32.24 -34.19
C GLU A 362 44.03 32.97 -33.32
N VAL A 363 44.75 33.93 -33.92
CA VAL A 363 45.04 35.21 -33.23
C VAL A 363 44.73 36.39 -34.16
N PHE A 364 43.51 36.90 -33.99
CA PHE A 364 42.99 38.11 -34.60
C PHE A 364 43.58 39.33 -33.88
N PHE A 365 44.64 39.93 -34.43
CA PHE A 365 45.05 41.28 -34.03
C PHE A 365 45.52 42.11 -35.23
N ALA A 366 44.70 43.08 -35.60
CA ALA A 366 44.96 44.07 -36.63
C ALA A 366 45.83 45.20 -36.06
N GLY A 367 47.00 45.44 -36.67
CA GLY A 367 47.86 46.58 -36.39
C GLY A 367 48.69 46.94 -37.62
N LYS A 368 48.22 47.94 -38.38
CA LYS A 368 48.86 48.44 -39.60
C LYS A 368 50.08 49.34 -39.30
N SER A 369 51.03 49.27 -40.23
CA SER A 369 52.02 50.27 -40.63
C SER A 369 53.27 50.49 -39.77
N LYS A 370 54.36 49.85 -40.22
CA LYS A 370 55.75 50.20 -39.94
C LYS A 370 56.19 51.24 -40.99
N LYS A 371 56.42 52.49 -40.57
CA LYS A 371 57.06 53.53 -41.39
C LYS A 371 58.54 53.60 -41.02
N SER A 372 59.39 53.34 -42.00
CA SER A 372 60.85 53.40 -41.92
C SER A 372 61.34 54.79 -41.51
N ARG A 373 62.24 54.85 -40.52
CA ARG A 373 63.07 56.03 -40.26
C ARG A 373 64.52 55.54 -40.09
N GLY A 374 65.40 56.08 -40.93
CA GLY A 374 66.78 55.64 -41.10
C GLY A 374 67.69 55.91 -39.88
N PRO A 375 68.94 55.41 -39.93
CA PRO A 375 69.86 55.41 -38.80
C PRO A 375 70.51 56.78 -38.65
N LYS A 376 70.67 57.24 -37.40
CA LYS A 376 71.49 58.40 -37.06
C LYS A 376 72.35 58.12 -35.83
N GLU A 377 73.65 58.11 -36.10
CA GLU A 377 74.80 58.55 -35.29
C GLU A 377 75.06 57.92 -33.90
N LYS A 378 76.18 57.19 -33.87
CA LYS A 378 77.01 56.92 -32.68
C LYS A 378 77.45 58.22 -32.01
N LYS A 379 77.35 58.29 -30.68
CA LYS A 379 78.28 59.05 -29.83
C LYS A 379 78.58 58.31 -28.51
N THR A 380 79.88 58.32 -28.21
CA THR A 380 80.59 58.18 -26.92
C THR A 380 80.56 56.85 -26.17
N GLU A 381 81.69 56.14 -26.26
CA GLU A 381 82.13 55.08 -25.35
C GLU A 381 82.37 55.65 -23.95
N GLY A 382 81.54 55.22 -23.00
CA GLY A 382 81.86 55.21 -21.58
C GLY A 382 82.18 53.77 -21.18
N ASN A 383 83.24 53.56 -20.42
CA ASN A 383 83.74 52.24 -20.03
C ASN A 383 82.76 51.55 -19.05
N SER A 384 81.67 50.98 -19.56
CA SER A 384 80.60 50.35 -18.75
C SER A 384 80.83 48.85 -18.59
N PHE A 385 80.86 48.35 -17.36
CA PHE A 385 80.98 46.93 -17.04
C PHE A 385 79.74 46.14 -17.51
N LYS A 386 79.91 45.13 -18.38
CA LYS A 386 78.80 44.41 -19.05
C LYS A 386 78.50 43.10 -18.34
N LEU A 387 77.40 43.06 -17.59
CA LEU A 387 76.89 41.86 -16.92
C LEU A 387 75.70 41.24 -17.68
N PRO A 388 75.57 39.90 -17.73
CA PRO A 388 74.41 39.26 -18.33
C PRO A 388 73.15 39.58 -17.50
N LEU A 389 72.01 39.74 -18.19
CA LEU A 389 70.75 40.15 -17.59
C LEU A 389 70.31 39.29 -16.39
N ALA A 390 70.58 37.98 -16.45
CA ALA A 390 70.26 37.05 -15.37
C ALA A 390 71.01 37.35 -14.06
N VAL A 391 72.29 37.75 -14.13
CA VAL A 391 73.08 38.10 -12.94
C VAL A 391 72.66 39.47 -12.39
N LEU A 392 72.24 40.39 -13.27
CA LEU A 392 71.67 41.67 -12.88
C LEU A 392 70.34 41.51 -12.13
N GLU A 393 69.47 40.60 -12.61
CA GLU A 393 68.21 40.27 -11.96
C GLU A 393 68.44 39.67 -10.56
N GLN A 394 69.38 38.73 -10.44
CA GLN A 394 69.77 38.14 -9.15
C GLN A 394 70.36 39.16 -8.17
N LEU A 395 71.22 40.07 -8.63
CA LEU A 395 71.74 41.15 -7.79
C LEU A 395 70.65 42.13 -7.34
N PHE A 396 69.68 42.39 -8.21
CA PHE A 396 68.53 43.23 -7.88
C PHE A 396 67.60 42.56 -6.87
N GLU A 397 67.32 41.26 -7.02
CA GLU A 397 66.54 40.45 -6.08
C GLU A 397 67.21 40.40 -4.71
N LEU A 398 68.53 40.22 -4.68
CA LEU A 398 69.35 40.29 -3.46
C LEU A 398 69.52 41.72 -2.94
N LYS A 399 69.03 42.75 -3.66
CA LYS A 399 69.13 44.19 -3.33
C LYS A 399 70.57 44.66 -3.12
N ILE A 400 71.50 44.18 -3.92
CA ILE A 400 72.92 44.58 -3.90
C ILE A 400 73.14 45.56 -5.05
N VAL A 401 73.96 46.59 -4.82
CA VAL A 401 74.26 47.59 -5.84
C VAL A 401 75.01 46.93 -6.99
N VAL A 402 74.58 47.19 -8.23
CA VAL A 402 75.20 46.63 -9.43
C VAL A 402 76.55 47.33 -9.67
N PRO A 403 77.65 46.61 -9.87
CA PRO A 403 78.93 47.23 -10.17
C PRO A 403 78.90 47.81 -11.58
N THR A 404 78.94 49.15 -11.67
CA THR A 404 78.92 49.88 -12.95
C THR A 404 80.35 50.09 -13.49
N SER A 405 81.35 50.02 -12.61
CA SER A 405 82.78 50.11 -12.90
C SER A 405 83.59 48.98 -12.21
N PRO A 406 84.79 48.61 -12.72
CA PRO A 406 85.65 47.60 -12.09
C PRO A 406 86.08 47.95 -10.65
N ALA A 407 86.12 49.23 -10.29
CA ALA A 407 86.47 49.68 -8.94
C ALA A 407 85.36 49.41 -7.90
N ASP A 408 84.12 49.26 -8.35
CA ASP A 408 82.98 48.98 -7.48
C ASP A 408 82.79 47.47 -7.23
N LEU A 409 83.48 46.61 -7.99
CA LEU A 409 83.39 45.15 -7.88
C LEU A 409 83.74 44.66 -6.47
N GLY A 410 84.79 45.20 -5.86
CA GLY A 410 85.22 44.82 -4.51
C GLY A 410 84.15 45.04 -3.45
N LYS A 411 83.46 46.19 -3.51
CA LYS A 411 82.35 46.53 -2.59
C LYS A 411 81.14 45.63 -2.80
N THR A 412 80.87 45.23 -4.04
CA THR A 412 79.76 44.31 -4.35
C THR A 412 80.04 42.88 -3.90
N LEU A 413 81.30 42.43 -3.96
CA LEU A 413 81.73 41.12 -3.45
C LEU A 413 81.62 41.06 -1.92
N ASP A 414 82.03 42.12 -1.21
CA ASP A 414 81.92 42.18 0.26
C ASP A 414 80.45 42.22 0.71
N ALA A 415 79.61 42.99 0.01
CA ALA A 415 78.16 43.02 0.26
C ALA A 415 77.47 41.68 -0.01
N LEU A 416 77.95 40.88 -0.98
CA LEU A 416 77.46 39.52 -1.24
C LEU A 416 77.83 38.56 -0.10
N VAL A 417 79.06 38.63 0.40
CA VAL A 417 79.53 37.81 1.53
C VAL A 417 78.79 38.16 2.82
N GLU A 418 78.65 39.45 3.13
CA GLU A 418 77.91 39.93 4.30
C GLU A 418 76.45 39.46 4.27
N LYS A 419 75.77 39.56 3.12
CA LYS A 419 74.40 39.05 2.99
C LYS A 419 74.32 37.54 3.09
N ARG A 420 75.22 36.79 2.47
CA ARG A 420 75.28 35.34 2.59
C ARG A 420 75.41 34.89 4.04
N ASP A 421 76.31 35.52 4.80
CA ASP A 421 76.57 35.14 6.18
C ASP A 421 75.41 35.56 7.10
N ASN A 422 74.76 36.68 6.81
CA ASN A 422 73.48 37.07 7.42
C ASN A 422 72.34 36.07 7.13
N TYR A 423 72.27 35.51 5.92
CA TYR A 423 71.29 34.46 5.59
C TYR A 423 71.59 33.15 6.31
N LYS A 424 72.86 32.73 6.40
CA LYS A 424 73.27 31.52 7.16
C LYS A 424 72.99 31.66 8.66
N ALA A 425 73.28 32.81 9.26
CA ALA A 425 73.01 33.05 10.68
C ALA A 425 71.51 33.06 11.03
N ASN A 426 70.65 33.46 10.07
CA ASN A 426 69.20 33.52 10.26
C ASN A 426 68.45 32.28 9.76
N GLN A 427 69.13 31.35 9.09
CA GLN A 427 68.56 30.15 8.47
C GLN A 427 67.86 29.24 9.50
N GLU A 428 68.51 28.94 10.62
CA GLU A 428 67.93 28.06 11.66
C GLU A 428 66.68 28.65 12.29
N LYS A 429 66.72 29.95 12.62
CA LYS A 429 65.59 30.68 13.22
C LYS A 429 64.38 30.71 12.28
N ALA A 430 64.60 31.03 11.00
CA ALA A 430 63.54 31.08 10.00
C ALA A 430 62.98 29.68 9.66
N THR A 431 63.83 28.64 9.66
CA THR A 431 63.39 27.25 9.45
C THR A 431 62.53 26.77 10.62
N ALA A 432 62.93 27.06 11.86
CA ALA A 432 62.13 26.74 13.05
C ALA A 432 60.78 27.47 13.04
N GLU A 433 60.73 28.73 12.62
CA GLU A 433 59.48 29.48 12.50
C GLU A 433 58.56 28.92 11.41
N ASN A 434 59.12 28.48 10.28
CA ASN A 434 58.36 27.83 9.20
C ASN A 434 57.80 26.48 9.64
N LYS A 435 58.58 25.66 10.37
CA LYS A 435 58.11 24.40 10.99
C LYS A 435 56.95 24.65 11.95
N ARG A 436 57.09 25.65 12.83
CA ARG A 436 56.01 26.03 13.75
C ARG A 436 54.74 26.47 13.02
N LYS A 437 54.88 27.31 11.98
CA LYS A 437 53.73 27.75 11.16
C LYS A 437 53.08 26.60 10.39
N ALA A 438 53.85 25.62 9.94
CA ALA A 438 53.32 24.42 9.29
C ALA A 438 52.59 23.52 10.29
N GLU A 439 53.15 23.31 11.49
CA GLU A 439 52.48 22.58 12.56
C GLU A 439 51.20 23.26 13.02
N GLU A 440 51.17 24.60 13.11
CA GLU A 440 49.95 25.37 13.41
C GLU A 440 48.90 25.25 12.29
N ARG A 441 49.30 25.21 11.01
CA ARG A 441 48.39 24.99 9.88
C ARG A 441 47.82 23.57 9.86
N ILE A 442 48.66 22.56 10.11
CA ILE A 442 48.25 21.16 10.25
C ILE A 442 47.34 21.00 11.46
N ALA A 443 47.67 21.62 12.59
CA ALA A 443 46.82 21.63 13.78
C ALA A 443 45.48 22.29 13.48
N LYS A 444 45.45 23.40 12.73
CA LYS A 444 44.22 24.08 12.32
C LYS A 444 43.38 23.26 11.33
N LEU A 445 44.02 22.56 10.38
CA LEU A 445 43.34 21.62 9.48
C LEU A 445 42.71 20.46 10.27
N THR A 446 43.42 19.95 11.28
CA THR A 446 42.93 18.89 12.19
C THR A 446 41.82 19.41 13.13
N LEU A 447 41.94 20.62 13.69
CA LEU A 447 40.95 21.22 14.61
C LEU A 447 39.66 21.63 13.90
N SER A 448 39.76 22.18 12.68
CA SER A 448 38.56 22.50 11.89
C SER A 448 37.70 21.27 11.62
N GLU A 449 38.30 20.08 11.66
CA GLU A 449 37.58 18.82 11.54
C GLU A 449 37.03 18.31 12.86
N THR A 450 37.73 18.46 14.00
CA THR A 450 37.14 18.13 15.31
C THR A 450 35.93 19.02 15.56
N ASP A 451 36.02 20.30 15.21
CA ASP A 451 34.91 21.24 15.33
C ASP A 451 33.76 20.88 14.36
N ASP A 452 34.04 20.53 13.09
CA ASP A 452 33.01 20.11 12.12
C ASP A 452 32.38 18.73 12.50
N ALA A 453 33.16 17.83 13.10
CA ALA A 453 32.70 16.51 13.56
C ALA A 453 31.88 16.62 14.84
N GLU A 454 32.33 17.40 15.82
CA GLU A 454 31.59 17.72 17.05
C GLU A 454 30.33 18.52 16.74
N ASP A 455 30.37 19.52 15.85
CA ASP A 455 29.17 20.23 15.38
C ASP A 455 28.17 19.31 14.69
N SER A 456 28.65 18.31 13.93
CA SER A 456 27.78 17.35 13.25
C SER A 456 27.17 16.32 14.21
N ALA A 457 27.91 15.93 15.25
CA ALA A 457 27.47 15.03 16.30
C ALA A 457 26.52 15.73 17.29
N GLU A 458 26.82 16.97 17.68
CA GLU A 458 25.94 17.82 18.50
C GLU A 458 24.66 18.18 17.75
N LYS A 459 24.72 18.55 16.46
CA LYS A 459 23.50 18.78 15.67
C LYS A 459 22.68 17.50 15.46
N ALA A 460 23.32 16.32 15.38
CA ALA A 460 22.59 15.04 15.34
C ALA A 460 21.94 14.70 16.68
N ALA A 461 22.66 14.88 17.79
CA ALA A 461 22.15 14.68 19.15
C ALA A 461 21.06 15.70 19.53
N GLU A 462 21.17 16.97 19.10
CA GLU A 462 20.13 17.99 19.27
C GLU A 462 18.88 17.68 18.43
N VAL A 463 19.03 17.14 17.22
CA VAL A 463 17.89 16.72 16.39
C VAL A 463 17.17 15.51 17.00
N GLU A 464 17.90 14.56 17.59
CA GLU A 464 17.29 13.43 18.33
C GLU A 464 16.66 13.88 19.66
N ALA A 465 17.30 14.78 20.40
CA ALA A 465 16.78 15.33 21.65
C ALA A 465 15.56 16.25 21.44
N THR A 466 15.52 17.01 20.34
CA THR A 466 14.36 17.83 19.96
C THR A 466 13.20 17.00 19.41
N ALA A 467 13.48 15.89 18.72
CA ALA A 467 12.44 14.91 18.37
C ALA A 467 11.80 14.29 19.63
N CYS A 468 12.62 13.88 20.61
CA CYS A 468 12.14 13.34 21.89
C CYS A 468 11.34 14.38 22.72
N LYS A 469 11.78 15.64 22.77
CA LYS A 469 11.06 16.73 23.45
C LYS A 469 9.73 17.10 22.76
N ASN A 470 9.66 17.04 21.43
CA ASN A 470 8.44 17.33 20.68
C ASN A 470 7.40 16.21 20.85
N GLU A 471 7.81 14.95 20.90
CA GLU A 471 6.91 13.83 21.22
C GLU A 471 6.37 13.93 22.66
N PHE A 472 7.19 14.37 23.61
CA PHE A 472 6.77 14.59 25.00
C PHE A 472 5.81 15.80 25.17
N ALA A 473 6.02 16.86 24.38
CA ALA A 473 5.17 18.05 24.37
C ALA A 473 3.81 17.79 23.69
N GLU A 474 3.78 17.00 22.62
CA GLU A 474 2.51 16.55 22.00
C GLU A 474 1.71 15.66 22.96
N ALA A 475 2.38 14.81 23.75
CA ALA A 475 1.74 13.99 24.79
C ALA A 475 1.13 14.84 25.94
N LEU A 476 1.84 15.87 26.40
CA LEU A 476 1.34 16.79 27.44
C LEU A 476 0.19 17.69 26.94
N ALA A 477 0.24 18.14 25.68
CA ALA A 477 -0.82 18.94 25.07
C ALA A 477 -2.12 18.12 24.89
N LEU A 478 -2.00 16.84 24.53
CA LEU A 478 -3.14 15.91 24.49
C LEU A 478 -3.75 15.70 25.89
N LEU A 479 -2.91 15.54 26.92
CA LEU A 479 -3.35 15.39 28.31
C LEU A 479 -4.08 16.64 28.83
N SER A 480 -3.59 17.83 28.49
CA SER A 480 -4.21 19.11 28.85
C SER A 480 -5.55 19.31 28.12
N SER A 481 -5.62 18.99 26.83
CA SER A 481 -6.86 19.11 26.04
C SER A 481 -7.97 18.17 26.53
N TYR A 482 -7.59 17.03 27.12
CA TYR A 482 -8.52 16.04 27.69
C TYR A 482 -9.04 16.45 29.08
N MET A 483 -8.26 17.25 29.83
CA MET A 483 -8.66 17.79 31.13
C MET A 483 -9.55 19.04 31.01
N ASP A 484 -9.41 19.82 29.93
CA ASP A 484 -10.23 21.02 29.66
C ASP A 484 -11.60 20.74 29.02
N SER A 485 -11.83 19.53 28.49
CA SER A 485 -13.16 19.11 28.00
C SER A 485 -14.04 18.67 29.17
N GLY A 486 -14.58 19.64 29.91
CA GLY A 486 -15.43 19.43 31.09
C GLY A 486 -16.69 18.61 30.81
N PHE A 487 -16.59 17.28 30.91
CA PHE A 487 -17.73 16.35 30.91
C PHE A 487 -18.06 15.96 32.36
N THR A 488 -18.82 16.83 33.03
CA THR A 488 -19.40 16.56 34.34
C THR A 488 -20.55 15.56 34.20
N GLY A 489 -20.36 14.31 34.62
CA GLY A 489 -21.48 13.38 34.72
C GLY A 489 -21.17 11.90 34.81
N MET A 490 -20.33 11.44 35.76
CA MET A 490 -20.50 10.10 36.32
C MET A 490 -19.79 9.97 37.66
N LYS A 491 -20.55 9.74 38.74
CA LYS A 491 -20.01 9.28 40.03
C LYS A 491 -19.51 7.86 39.83
N VAL A 492 -18.20 7.65 39.82
CA VAL A 492 -17.61 6.30 39.89
C VAL A 492 -16.62 6.25 41.04
N LYS A 493 -16.97 5.46 42.05
CA LYS A 493 -16.10 5.04 43.15
C LYS A 493 -15.04 4.09 42.57
N ALA A 494 -13.87 4.60 42.21
CA ALA A 494 -12.67 3.78 42.03
C ALA A 494 -11.43 4.69 42.16
N SER A 495 -10.44 4.23 42.91
CA SER A 495 -9.20 4.97 43.16
C SER A 495 -8.43 5.18 41.84
N PRO A 496 -7.80 6.36 41.61
CA PRO A 496 -7.01 6.66 40.41
C PRO A 496 -5.97 5.60 40.02
N MET A 497 -5.47 4.82 40.99
CA MET A 497 -4.52 3.72 40.73
C MET A 497 -5.14 2.47 40.09
N GLU A 498 -6.44 2.27 40.24
CA GLU A 498 -7.15 1.13 39.63
C GLU A 498 -7.50 1.44 38.16
N TRP A 499 -7.74 2.71 37.85
CA TRP A 499 -7.88 3.20 36.47
C TRP A 499 -6.53 3.17 35.72
N LEU A 500 -5.43 3.54 36.39
CA LEU A 500 -4.08 3.37 35.83
C LEU A 500 -3.72 1.90 35.60
N ARG A 501 -4.17 0.97 36.44
CA ARG A 501 -3.95 -0.47 36.26
C ARG A 501 -4.76 -1.05 35.08
N ILE A 502 -5.99 -0.59 34.88
CA ILE A 502 -6.83 -0.98 33.73
C ILE A 502 -6.32 -0.36 32.42
N HIS A 503 -5.76 0.85 32.45
CA HIS A 503 -5.18 1.50 31.27
C HIS A 503 -3.73 1.07 30.95
N HIS A 504 -2.96 0.57 31.91
CA HIS A 504 -1.67 -0.05 31.63
C HIS A 504 -1.78 -1.46 31.02
N GLN A 505 -2.95 -2.10 31.11
CA GLN A 505 -3.21 -3.39 30.45
C GLN A 505 -3.65 -3.23 28.99
N THR A 506 -4.00 -2.02 28.54
CA THR A 506 -4.44 -1.71 27.16
C THR A 506 -3.38 -0.97 26.32
N GLY A 507 -2.13 -0.89 26.81
CA GLY A 507 -0.95 -0.49 26.03
C GLY A 507 -0.49 -1.50 24.97
N LYS A 508 -1.40 -2.38 24.51
CA LYS A 508 -1.18 -3.39 23.47
C LYS A 508 -2.16 -3.30 22.30
N ASN A 509 -2.74 -2.13 22.02
CA ASN A 509 -3.40 -1.89 20.73
C ASN A 509 -2.53 -1.04 19.79
N LYS A 510 -1.34 -1.56 19.44
CA LYS A 510 -0.62 -1.15 18.21
C LYS A 510 -1.37 -1.55 16.93
N ASP A 511 -2.50 -2.26 17.06
CA ASP A 511 -3.30 -2.82 15.96
C ASP A 511 -4.62 -2.07 15.69
N SER A 512 -4.88 -0.91 16.32
CA SER A 512 -6.05 -0.08 15.94
C SER A 512 -5.66 0.97 14.90
N GLY A 513 -5.65 0.56 13.63
CA GLY A 513 -5.39 1.45 12.50
C GLY A 513 -6.45 2.56 12.39
N ILE A 514 -5.99 3.81 12.22
CA ILE A 514 -6.88 4.94 11.92
C ILE A 514 -7.39 4.75 10.48
N ASP A 515 -8.72 4.65 10.31
CA ASP A 515 -9.35 4.54 9.00
C ASP A 515 -9.24 5.87 8.22
N ILE A 516 -8.13 6.02 7.49
CA ILE A 516 -7.92 7.14 6.58
C ILE A 516 -7.87 6.65 5.13
N LYS A 517 -8.61 7.33 4.25
CA LYS A 517 -8.71 7.00 2.81
C LYS A 517 -7.34 6.88 2.11
N LYS A 518 -6.32 7.61 2.58
CA LYS A 518 -4.92 7.52 2.13
C LYS A 518 -3.96 7.87 3.26
N HIS A 519 -3.12 6.92 3.65
CA HIS A 519 -2.00 7.20 4.54
C HIS A 519 -0.93 8.04 3.83
N HIS A 520 -0.36 9.03 4.53
CA HIS A 520 0.76 9.89 4.07
C HIS A 520 0.50 10.63 2.75
N VAL A 521 -0.35 11.66 2.77
CA VAL A 521 -0.66 12.50 1.60
C VAL A 521 0.57 13.29 1.14
N ARG A 522 1.26 12.78 0.12
CA ARG A 522 2.44 13.44 -0.47
C ARG A 522 2.02 14.57 -1.44
N ASN A 523 2.60 15.75 -1.26
CA ASN A 523 2.47 16.84 -2.22
C ASN A 523 3.34 16.59 -3.46
N LYS A 524 2.72 16.45 -4.64
CA LYS A 524 3.40 16.19 -5.92
C LYS A 524 4.10 17.42 -6.51
N ASN A 525 3.89 18.60 -5.95
CA ASN A 525 4.47 19.85 -6.46
C ASN A 525 5.95 19.96 -6.10
N ARG A 526 6.75 20.50 -7.02
CA ARG A 526 8.17 20.78 -6.76
C ARG A 526 8.31 21.88 -5.70
N LYS A 527 9.15 21.64 -4.69
CA LYS A 527 9.52 22.61 -3.64
C LYS A 527 10.81 23.39 -3.96
N ALA A 528 11.63 22.89 -4.88
CA ALA A 528 12.88 23.48 -5.33
C ALA A 528 13.09 23.20 -6.84
N PRO A 529 13.91 23.99 -7.56
CA PRO A 529 14.31 23.64 -8.92
C PRO A 529 15.20 22.39 -8.88
N LYS A 530 15.13 21.54 -9.92
CA LYS A 530 16.07 20.41 -10.11
C LYS A 530 17.44 20.87 -10.65
N SER A 531 17.52 22.10 -11.16
CA SER A 531 18.74 22.63 -11.79
C SER A 531 19.77 23.02 -10.74
N GLU A 532 21.04 22.76 -11.02
CA GLU A 532 22.20 23.18 -10.22
C GLU A 532 22.78 24.54 -10.68
N ASP A 533 22.10 25.23 -11.60
CA ASP A 533 22.50 26.55 -12.10
C ASP A 533 22.45 27.58 -10.97
N VAL A 534 23.62 28.09 -10.60
CA VAL A 534 23.82 29.02 -9.48
C VAL A 534 22.97 30.28 -9.64
N TYR A 535 22.88 30.85 -10.84
CA TYR A 535 22.10 32.07 -11.08
C TYR A 535 20.60 31.84 -10.88
N LEU A 536 20.09 30.68 -11.30
CA LEU A 536 18.70 30.31 -11.07
C LEU A 536 18.43 30.08 -9.57
N LEU A 537 19.37 29.47 -8.84
CA LEU A 537 19.26 29.23 -7.40
C LEU A 537 19.25 30.55 -6.62
N LEU A 538 20.08 31.53 -7.01
CA LEU A 538 20.07 32.86 -6.43
C LEU A 538 18.75 33.60 -6.67
N LEU A 539 18.23 33.55 -7.91
CA LEU A 539 16.89 34.10 -8.21
C LEU A 539 15.78 33.41 -7.41
N VAL A 540 15.87 32.10 -7.21
CA VAL A 540 14.94 31.36 -6.33
C VAL A 540 15.04 31.84 -4.89
N LYS A 541 16.25 32.03 -4.34
CA LYS A 541 16.44 32.56 -2.99
C LYS A 541 15.79 33.94 -2.85
N LEU A 542 16.02 34.83 -3.82
CA LEU A 542 15.42 36.17 -3.87
C LEU A 542 13.89 36.12 -3.90
N TYR A 543 13.29 35.40 -4.86
CA TYR A 543 11.83 35.33 -4.97
C TYR A 543 11.17 34.52 -3.85
N ARG A 544 11.91 33.63 -3.17
CA ARG A 544 11.45 32.94 -1.96
C ARG A 544 11.38 33.91 -0.77
N PHE A 545 12.37 34.79 -0.65
CA PHE A 545 12.34 35.88 0.33
C PHE A 545 11.16 36.83 0.05
N LEU A 546 11.02 37.32 -1.19
CA LEU A 546 9.94 38.23 -1.58
C LEU A 546 8.57 37.60 -1.37
N ALA A 547 8.35 36.35 -1.83
CA ALA A 547 7.06 35.67 -1.68
C ALA A 547 6.65 35.43 -0.22
N ARG A 548 7.62 35.33 0.70
CA ARG A 548 7.38 35.20 2.14
C ARG A 548 7.14 36.55 2.83
N ARG A 549 7.73 37.64 2.35
CA ARG A 549 7.75 38.94 3.06
C ARG A 549 6.79 40.00 2.52
N THR A 550 6.32 39.89 1.27
CA THR A 550 5.48 40.92 0.62
C THR A 550 4.04 40.48 0.35
N ASP A 551 3.68 39.24 0.71
CA ASP A 551 2.38 38.59 0.47
C ASP A 551 1.76 38.66 -0.95
N SER A 552 2.48 39.22 -1.92
CA SER A 552 2.03 39.32 -3.30
C SER A 552 1.90 37.95 -3.97
N SER A 553 0.72 37.69 -4.52
CA SER A 553 0.43 36.47 -5.30
C SER A 553 1.33 36.38 -6.54
N PHE A 554 1.75 37.52 -7.12
CA PHE A 554 2.69 37.58 -8.22
C PHE A 554 4.01 36.86 -7.87
N ASN A 555 4.61 37.19 -6.72
CA ASN A 555 5.86 36.61 -6.27
C ASN A 555 5.74 35.10 -6.01
N LYS A 556 4.62 34.66 -5.40
CA LYS A 556 4.31 33.23 -5.19
C LYS A 556 4.23 32.48 -6.55
N VAL A 557 3.65 33.09 -7.57
CA VAL A 557 3.56 32.50 -8.93
C VAL A 557 4.91 32.49 -9.64
N VAL A 558 5.70 33.57 -9.57
CA VAL A 558 7.04 33.64 -10.17
C VAL A 558 7.96 32.58 -9.56
N LEU A 559 7.98 32.46 -8.22
CA LEU A 559 8.74 31.42 -7.50
C LEU A 559 8.36 30.02 -7.98
N LYS A 560 7.05 29.72 -8.04
CA LYS A 560 6.57 28.41 -8.53
C LYS A 560 6.98 28.16 -9.98
N ARG A 561 7.06 29.19 -10.83
CA ARG A 561 7.51 29.08 -12.23
C ARG A 561 9.03 28.88 -12.34
N LEU A 562 9.83 29.42 -11.42
CA LEU A 562 11.28 29.15 -11.37
C LEU A 562 11.57 27.67 -11.09
N PHE A 563 10.73 26.99 -10.31
CA PHE A 563 10.83 25.53 -10.05
C PHE A 563 10.47 24.64 -11.24
N MET A 564 9.76 25.18 -12.23
CA MET A 564 9.25 24.39 -13.35
C MET A 564 10.38 23.86 -14.25
N SER A 565 10.18 22.64 -14.76
CA SER A 565 11.05 22.06 -15.78
C SER A 565 11.01 22.87 -17.09
N ARG A 566 12.03 22.70 -17.94
CA ARG A 566 12.12 23.36 -19.26
C ARG A 566 10.87 23.15 -20.13
N VAL A 567 10.31 21.93 -20.14
CA VAL A 567 9.06 21.63 -20.88
C VAL A 567 7.88 22.48 -20.41
N ASN A 568 7.85 22.80 -19.11
CA ASN A 568 6.81 23.63 -18.50
C ASN A 568 7.09 25.14 -18.58
N ARG A 569 8.26 25.54 -19.09
CA ARG A 569 8.66 26.91 -19.43
C ARG A 569 8.90 27.04 -20.95
N PRO A 570 7.87 26.84 -21.78
CA PRO A 570 8.00 26.93 -23.24
C PRO A 570 8.40 28.35 -23.67
N PRO A 571 9.15 28.50 -24.78
CA PRO A 571 9.55 29.80 -25.29
C PRO A 571 8.35 30.64 -25.74
N MET A 572 8.50 31.96 -25.66
CA MET A 572 7.53 32.96 -26.10
C MET A 572 8.10 33.79 -27.24
N SER A 573 7.37 33.91 -28.36
CA SER A 573 7.78 34.78 -29.46
C SER A 573 7.43 36.24 -29.20
N ILE A 574 8.24 37.19 -29.71
CA ILE A 574 7.97 38.64 -29.59
C ILE A 574 6.58 38.99 -30.14
N SER A 575 6.20 38.41 -31.28
CA SER A 575 4.87 38.59 -31.89
C SER A 575 3.71 38.22 -30.97
N ARG A 576 3.91 37.24 -30.07
CA ARG A 576 2.90 36.81 -29.11
C ARG A 576 2.93 37.65 -27.84
N VAL A 577 4.09 38.19 -27.48
CA VAL A 577 4.20 39.18 -26.40
C VAL A 577 3.45 40.45 -26.79
N ALA A 578 3.73 41.01 -27.97
CA ALA A 578 3.06 42.20 -28.49
C ALA A 578 1.52 42.05 -28.51
N ARG A 579 1.01 40.94 -29.06
CA ARG A 579 -0.44 40.66 -29.07
C ARG A 579 -1.07 40.58 -27.69
N ASN A 580 -0.37 40.03 -26.70
CA ASN A 580 -0.90 39.96 -25.33
C ASN A 580 -0.81 41.29 -24.57
N LEU A 581 0.02 42.21 -25.06
CA LEU A 581 0.16 43.58 -24.54
C LEU A 581 -0.72 44.59 -25.28
N ALA A 582 -1.38 44.20 -26.37
CA ALA A 582 -2.38 45.03 -27.02
C ALA A 582 -3.47 45.44 -26.01
N GLY A 583 -3.72 46.76 -25.90
CA GLY A 583 -4.63 47.34 -24.90
C GLY A 583 -4.09 47.41 -23.47
N LYS A 584 -2.80 47.10 -23.24
CA LYS A 584 -2.13 47.13 -21.93
C LYS A 584 -0.79 47.85 -22.02
N GLU A 585 -0.84 49.05 -22.59
CA GLU A 585 0.33 49.89 -22.81
C GLU A 585 0.96 50.34 -21.47
N GLY A 586 2.27 50.56 -21.49
CA GLY A 586 3.04 50.97 -20.29
C GLY A 586 3.32 49.85 -19.27
N LYS A 587 2.77 48.64 -19.43
CA LYS A 587 3.03 47.52 -18.52
C LYS A 587 4.21 46.65 -18.95
N THR A 588 4.97 46.16 -17.97
CA THR A 588 6.12 45.29 -18.22
C THR A 588 5.68 43.83 -18.40
N ALA A 589 6.05 43.22 -19.52
CA ALA A 589 5.76 41.82 -19.81
C ALA A 589 6.73 40.90 -19.06
N VAL A 590 6.24 40.09 -18.12
CA VAL A 590 7.08 39.18 -17.33
C VAL A 590 6.95 37.76 -17.82
N ILE A 591 8.07 37.14 -18.20
CA ILE A 591 8.12 35.80 -18.80
C ILE A 591 9.20 34.97 -18.09
N VAL A 592 8.77 34.04 -17.25
CA VAL A 592 9.67 33.07 -16.59
C VAL A 592 10.01 31.94 -17.58
N GLY A 593 10.83 32.27 -18.57
CA GLY A 593 11.22 31.38 -19.67
C GLY A 593 12.06 32.12 -20.71
N SER A 594 12.19 31.53 -21.90
CA SER A 594 12.95 32.13 -23.00
C SER A 594 12.06 32.96 -23.92
N VAL A 595 12.56 34.10 -24.37
CA VAL A 595 11.92 34.94 -25.40
C VAL A 595 12.68 34.78 -26.71
N THR A 596 11.96 34.48 -27.79
CA THR A 596 12.51 34.20 -29.12
C THR A 596 12.00 35.21 -30.14
N ASP A 597 12.77 35.41 -31.20
CA ASP A 597 12.38 36.25 -32.32
C ASP A 597 11.29 35.58 -33.19
N ASP A 598 10.55 36.38 -33.94
CA ASP A 598 9.61 35.95 -34.96
C ASP A 598 9.83 36.78 -36.21
N VAL A 599 10.51 36.20 -37.21
CA VAL A 599 10.90 36.88 -38.46
C VAL A 599 9.67 37.38 -39.24
N ARG A 600 8.51 36.72 -39.05
CA ARG A 600 7.25 37.09 -39.72
C ARG A 600 6.60 38.35 -39.14
N PHE A 601 7.03 38.78 -37.96
CA PHE A 601 6.51 39.98 -37.32
C PHE A 601 7.41 41.13 -37.74
N LEU A 602 6.98 41.97 -38.68
CA LEU A 602 7.84 42.96 -39.35
C LEU A 602 8.15 44.15 -38.44
N GLU A 603 7.12 44.79 -37.90
CA GLU A 603 7.23 45.96 -37.04
C GLU A 603 7.06 45.57 -35.57
N VAL A 604 8.09 45.84 -34.76
CA VAL A 604 8.06 45.54 -33.33
C VAL A 604 7.71 46.82 -32.58
N PRO A 605 6.63 46.85 -31.78
CA PRO A 605 6.31 48.02 -30.96
C PRO A 605 7.31 48.17 -29.80
N LYS A 606 7.28 49.32 -29.12
CA LYS A 606 8.06 49.53 -27.90
C LYS A 606 7.58 48.58 -26.79
N LEU A 607 8.39 47.57 -26.47
CA LEU A 607 8.08 46.55 -25.46
C LEU A 607 9.05 46.64 -24.28
N SER A 608 8.53 46.62 -23.05
CA SER A 608 9.34 46.37 -21.85
C SER A 608 9.15 44.92 -21.40
N ILE A 609 10.21 44.12 -21.42
CA ILE A 609 10.15 42.67 -21.19
C ILE A 609 11.12 42.25 -20.09
N ALA A 610 10.60 41.59 -19.04
CA ALA A 610 11.39 40.89 -18.03
C ALA A 610 11.41 39.39 -18.32
N CYS A 611 12.58 38.79 -18.52
CA CYS A 611 12.67 37.35 -18.81
C CYS A 611 13.92 36.67 -18.26
N LEU A 612 13.93 35.33 -18.27
CA LEU A 612 15.12 34.54 -17.87
C LEU A 612 16.18 34.52 -18.97
N ARG A 613 15.76 34.42 -20.23
CA ARG A 613 16.67 34.35 -21.38
C ARG A 613 16.01 34.99 -22.59
N ILE A 614 16.80 35.68 -23.39
CA ILE A 614 16.36 36.25 -24.67
C ILE A 614 17.33 35.82 -25.79
N THR A 615 16.82 35.60 -27.00
CA THR A 615 17.70 35.37 -28.17
C THR A 615 18.34 36.68 -28.62
N LYS A 616 19.57 36.62 -29.17
CA LYS A 616 20.31 37.81 -29.62
C LYS A 616 19.49 38.65 -30.63
N SER A 617 18.88 37.98 -31.61
CA SER A 617 18.00 38.60 -32.61
C SER A 617 16.80 39.30 -31.98
N ALA A 618 16.12 38.65 -31.03
CA ALA A 618 14.98 39.23 -30.34
C ALA A 618 15.38 40.49 -29.55
N LYS A 619 16.49 40.42 -28.82
CA LYS A 619 17.03 41.54 -28.05
C LYS A 619 17.34 42.73 -28.95
N ALA A 620 18.04 42.50 -30.07
CA ALA A 620 18.39 43.55 -31.02
C ALA A 620 17.15 44.27 -31.59
N ARG A 621 16.10 43.52 -31.94
CA ARG A 621 14.86 44.09 -32.49
C ARG A 621 14.06 44.89 -31.47
N ILE A 622 13.97 44.42 -30.23
CA ILE A 622 13.28 45.16 -29.16
C ILE A 622 14.03 46.46 -28.84
N LEU A 623 15.36 46.41 -28.73
CA LEU A 623 16.18 47.61 -28.50
C LEU A 623 16.10 48.58 -29.67
N LYS A 624 16.11 48.09 -30.91
CA LYS A 624 15.92 48.92 -32.12
C LYS A 624 14.56 49.62 -32.14
N ALA A 625 13.51 48.98 -31.62
CA ALA A 625 12.18 49.57 -31.45
C ALA A 625 12.09 50.54 -30.25
N GLY A 626 13.20 50.83 -29.55
CA GLY A 626 13.22 51.67 -28.35
C GLY A 626 12.60 51.01 -27.12
N GLY A 627 12.42 49.69 -27.14
CA GLY A 627 11.97 48.89 -26.01
C GLY A 627 13.11 48.54 -25.05
N GLU A 628 12.76 47.85 -23.97
CA GLU A 628 13.67 47.50 -22.89
C GLU A 628 13.60 46.01 -22.56
N VAL A 629 14.75 45.40 -22.26
CA VAL A 629 14.84 44.01 -21.81
C VAL A 629 15.54 43.96 -20.47
N ILE A 630 14.82 43.55 -19.43
CA ILE A 630 15.30 43.48 -18.06
C ILE A 630 15.38 42.03 -17.54
N THR A 631 16.22 41.81 -16.55
CA THR A 631 16.30 40.55 -15.81
C THR A 631 15.29 40.50 -14.66
N LEU A 632 15.06 39.32 -14.07
CA LEU A 632 14.06 39.16 -13.00
C LEU A 632 14.49 39.78 -11.66
N ASP A 633 15.79 39.90 -11.42
CA ASP A 633 16.40 40.63 -10.30
C ASP A 633 16.21 42.15 -10.46
N GLN A 634 16.49 42.70 -11.65
CA GLN A 634 16.19 44.10 -11.98
C GLN A 634 14.70 44.42 -11.85
N LEU A 635 13.83 43.49 -12.27
CA LEU A 635 12.39 43.62 -12.06
C LEU A 635 12.02 43.67 -10.58
N ALA A 636 12.65 42.85 -9.74
CA ALA A 636 12.38 42.82 -8.31
C ALA A 636 12.76 44.15 -7.63
N LEU A 637 13.81 44.84 -8.11
CA LEU A 637 14.17 46.18 -7.65
C LEU A 637 13.13 47.23 -8.06
N ARG A 638 12.61 47.17 -9.30
CA ARG A 638 11.64 48.15 -9.81
C ARG A 638 10.22 47.96 -9.27
N ALA A 639 9.78 46.71 -9.18
CA ALA A 639 8.42 46.34 -8.84
C ALA A 639 8.42 45.13 -7.90
N PRO A 640 8.84 45.29 -6.63
CA PRO A 640 8.94 44.18 -5.66
C PRO A 640 7.59 43.51 -5.37
N THR A 641 6.49 44.23 -5.54
CA THR A 641 5.12 43.71 -5.40
C THR A 641 4.54 43.16 -6.72
N GLY A 642 5.21 43.40 -7.85
CA GLY A 642 4.71 43.06 -9.19
C GLY A 642 3.72 44.09 -9.79
N ALA A 643 3.64 45.30 -9.23
CA ALA A 643 2.80 46.37 -9.76
C ALA A 643 3.15 46.69 -11.23
N ASN A 644 2.13 47.02 -12.04
CA ASN A 644 2.28 47.34 -13.47
C ASN A 644 2.96 46.25 -14.33
N THR A 645 2.87 44.99 -13.91
CA THR A 645 3.38 43.85 -14.69
C THR A 645 2.26 43.01 -15.30
N VAL A 646 2.58 42.35 -16.43
CA VAL A 646 1.71 41.34 -17.05
C VAL A 646 2.48 40.03 -17.13
N LEU A 647 2.07 39.05 -16.32
CA LEU A 647 2.74 37.76 -16.24
C LEU A 647 2.28 36.82 -17.36
N LEU A 648 3.11 36.63 -18.38
CA LEU A 648 2.83 35.81 -19.55
C LEU A 648 3.45 34.42 -19.47
N ARG A 649 2.91 33.47 -20.24
CA ARG A 649 3.42 32.10 -20.35
C ARG A 649 3.26 31.59 -21.77
N GLY A 650 4.27 30.87 -22.27
CA GLY A 650 4.19 30.16 -23.55
C GLY A 650 3.12 29.07 -23.57
N LYS A 651 2.65 28.75 -24.78
CA LYS A 651 1.67 27.68 -24.99
C LYS A 651 2.35 26.33 -24.76
N LYS A 652 1.89 25.58 -23.74
CA LYS A 652 2.51 24.29 -23.35
C LYS A 652 2.16 23.13 -24.29
N ASN A 653 0.97 23.18 -24.88
CA ASN A 653 0.39 22.03 -25.58
C ASN A 653 0.74 21.96 -27.08
N THR A 654 1.67 22.79 -27.57
CA THR A 654 2.03 22.83 -29.00
C THR A 654 3.22 21.97 -29.38
N ARG A 655 3.92 21.39 -28.39
CA ARG A 655 5.07 20.51 -28.63
C ARG A 655 4.62 19.22 -29.33
N GLU A 656 5.47 18.68 -30.20
CA GLU A 656 5.21 17.45 -30.93
C GLU A 656 4.78 16.28 -30.03
N ALA A 657 5.47 16.06 -28.92
CA ALA A 657 5.11 15.02 -27.95
C ALA A 657 3.64 15.10 -27.48
N VAL A 658 3.09 16.30 -27.31
CA VAL A 658 1.70 16.48 -26.85
C VAL A 658 0.69 16.08 -27.92
N LYS A 659 1.07 16.11 -29.21
CA LYS A 659 0.21 15.66 -30.31
C LYS A 659 -0.04 14.14 -30.27
N HIS A 660 0.85 13.39 -29.63
CA HIS A 660 0.72 11.93 -29.49
C HIS A 660 -0.07 11.53 -28.24
N PHE A 661 -0.28 12.45 -27.31
CA PHE A 661 -1.01 12.18 -26.06
C PHE A 661 -2.53 12.26 -26.28
N GLY A 662 -3.27 11.64 -25.38
CA GLY A 662 -4.73 11.58 -25.40
C GLY A 662 -5.27 10.23 -25.86
N MET A 663 -6.58 10.18 -26.08
CA MET A 663 -7.23 8.96 -26.59
C MET A 663 -6.64 8.61 -27.96
N GLY A 664 -6.43 7.31 -28.20
CA GLY A 664 -5.59 6.75 -29.26
C GLY A 664 -5.81 7.31 -30.67
N PRO A 665 -5.02 6.85 -31.64
CA PRO A 665 -4.82 7.59 -32.89
C PRO A 665 -6.06 7.64 -33.81
N GLY A 666 -7.18 7.04 -33.40
CA GLY A 666 -8.49 7.15 -34.04
C GLY A 666 -9.19 8.50 -33.87
N LYS A 667 -9.00 9.22 -32.76
CA LYS A 667 -9.72 10.50 -32.55
C LYS A 667 -8.99 11.69 -33.15
N HIS A 668 -7.84 12.12 -32.62
CA HIS A 668 -6.97 13.14 -33.25
C HIS A 668 -5.51 13.05 -32.79
N ALA A 669 -5.15 12.01 -32.03
CA ALA A 669 -3.78 11.79 -31.60
C ALA A 669 -2.92 11.36 -32.80
N LYS A 670 -1.77 12.03 -32.97
CA LYS A 670 -0.81 11.69 -34.02
C LYS A 670 -0.24 10.28 -33.74
N PRO A 671 -0.24 9.35 -34.68
CA PRO A 671 0.39 8.04 -34.49
C PRO A 671 1.91 8.16 -34.45
N TYR A 672 2.56 7.24 -33.73
CA TYR A 672 4.02 7.09 -33.75
C TYR A 672 4.43 6.29 -34.99
N VAL A 673 4.72 6.99 -36.09
CA VAL A 673 5.17 6.41 -37.35
C VAL A 673 6.63 6.77 -37.62
N GLN A 674 7.41 5.83 -38.13
CA GLN A 674 8.80 6.05 -38.51
C GLN A 674 8.92 7.07 -39.66
N SER A 675 8.02 6.99 -40.63
CA SER A 675 8.00 7.86 -41.81
C SER A 675 6.57 8.26 -42.15
N LYS A 676 6.42 9.41 -42.82
CA LYS A 676 5.14 9.85 -43.38
C LYS A 676 5.03 9.36 -44.82
N GLY A 677 3.91 8.74 -45.19
CA GLY A 677 3.70 8.33 -46.58
C GLY A 677 2.40 7.54 -46.78
N ARG A 678 2.13 7.14 -48.03
CA ARG A 678 0.97 6.28 -48.37
C ARG A 678 1.07 4.90 -47.73
N LYS A 679 2.29 4.35 -47.65
CA LYS A 679 2.59 3.00 -47.15
C LYS A 679 2.60 2.90 -45.61
N PHE A 680 2.57 4.02 -44.88
CA PHE A 680 2.72 4.04 -43.42
C PHE A 680 1.39 4.40 -42.74
N GLU A 681 0.72 3.41 -42.13
CA GLU A 681 -0.50 3.56 -41.30
C GLU A 681 -1.63 4.41 -41.92
N LYS A 682 -1.86 4.31 -43.24
CA LYS A 682 -2.97 5.00 -43.95
C LYS A 682 -4.03 4.08 -44.55
N ALA A 683 -3.93 2.76 -44.34
CA ALA A 683 -4.81 1.75 -44.94
C ALA A 683 -5.99 1.41 -44.00
N ARG A 684 -6.01 0.20 -43.42
CA ARG A 684 -7.08 -0.28 -42.53
C ARG A 684 -7.21 0.61 -41.29
N GLY A 685 -8.44 0.95 -40.90
CA GLY A 685 -8.73 1.79 -39.72
C GLY A 685 -8.65 3.30 -39.95
N ARG A 686 -8.23 3.75 -41.15
CA ARG A 686 -8.17 5.19 -41.51
C ARG A 686 -9.14 5.60 -42.61
N ARG A 687 -9.67 4.63 -43.35
CA ARG A 687 -10.52 4.85 -44.52
C ARG A 687 -11.59 3.77 -44.56
N ALA A 688 -12.81 4.16 -44.92
CA ALA A 688 -13.95 3.25 -45.00
C ALA A 688 -13.70 2.11 -46.01
N SER A 689 -12.99 2.39 -47.11
CA SER A 689 -12.68 1.43 -48.18
C SER A 689 -11.72 0.29 -47.77
N ARG A 690 -11.23 0.25 -46.54
CA ARG A 690 -10.33 -0.80 -46.02
C ARG A 690 -10.78 -1.22 -44.62
N GLY A 691 -11.85 -2.01 -44.56
CA GLY A 691 -12.39 -2.58 -43.33
C GLY A 691 -13.27 -1.61 -42.55
N PHE A 692 -12.68 -0.57 -41.94
CA PHE A 692 -13.41 0.44 -41.14
C PHE A 692 -12.62 1.75 -41.04
N LYS A 693 -13.30 2.83 -40.64
CA LYS A 693 -12.71 4.14 -40.36
C LYS A 693 -12.96 4.49 -38.89
N VAL A 694 -11.88 4.70 -38.13
CA VAL A 694 -11.92 5.20 -36.75
C VAL A 694 -11.91 6.72 -36.74
#